data_AF-A0A916G592-F1
#
_entry.id   AF-A0A916G592-F1
#
_cell.length_a   1.000
_cell.length_b   1.000
_cell.length_c   1.000
_cell.angle_alpha   90.00
_cell.angle_beta   90.00
_cell.angle_gamma   90.00
#
_symmetry.space_group_name_H-M   'P 1'
#
loop_
_entity.id
_entity.type
_entity.pdbx_description
1 polymer ?
#
loop_
_entity_poly.entity_id
_entity_poly.type
_entity_poly.pdbx_seq_one_letter_code
_entity_poly.pdbx_strand_id
1 'polypeptide(L)'
;MSTHKIVWTEIDEAPALATYSLLPIIQKFTKGTGVEVETRDISLAGRIIANFPEYLTESQRIPDFLTQLGELTQKVEANIIKLPNISASVPQLKEAIKELQSQGYKLPDYPEEPKDAAEKEIQERYAKCLGSAVNPVLREGNSDRRAPLAVKEYARKNPKTVPLSPWEPGSRAHVSHMTGGDFYGNEKSVVMENGGDFKIELVAGGKTTVLKDKLTASKGEILSGTFMSAKALRKFYADQIEDAKKSGILLSLHLKATMMKISDPIMFGHAVTVFFKDVFDKHAATFKELGVNPNLGLGELYMKIQSLPEAKRAEIEADIKAVYAQRPALAMVDSDKGITNLHAPNDIIVDASMPVVVREAGRMWNTEGKLQDTKAMIPDRCYATMYKEIIEDCQKHGAFDPTTMGSVPNVGLMAQKAEEYGSHPTTFEIPSNGTVRVVAADGKVLMEHAVEEGDIWRLSRVKDIPIQDWVKLAVNRARATGAPAVFWLDKNRAHDANVIAKVEKYLKAHDTAGLEFHIMAPVEAMKFSLARIRKGQDTISVTGNVLRDYLTDLFPIMELGTSAKMLSIVPLLAGGGLFETGAGGSAPKHVQQFVKEGYLRWDSLGEFSAFGASLEHLAVTFNNAKAKVLAETLDQALAKFLDNN
;
A
#
# COMPACT_ATOMS: atom_id res chain seq x y z
N MET A 1 19.39 -5.84 -36.60
CA MET A 1 19.32 -5.32 -35.21
C MET A 1 18.57 -6.36 -34.41
N SER A 2 19.05 -6.74 -33.23
CA SER A 2 18.26 -7.54 -32.30
C SER A 2 17.01 -6.75 -31.92
N THR A 3 15.84 -7.38 -32.03
CA THR A 3 14.59 -6.77 -31.60
C THR A 3 14.46 -6.88 -30.08
N HIS A 4 14.21 -5.76 -29.41
CA HIS A 4 13.96 -5.71 -27.98
C HIS A 4 12.45 -5.68 -27.73
N LYS A 5 11.99 -6.49 -26.78
CA LYS A 5 10.56 -6.63 -26.49
C LYS A 5 10.18 -5.82 -25.26
N ILE A 6 9.04 -5.14 -25.36
CA ILE A 6 8.32 -4.56 -24.22
C ILE A 6 7.07 -5.41 -24.04
N VAL A 7 6.83 -5.86 -22.82
CA VAL A 7 5.58 -6.51 -22.44
C VAL A 7 4.61 -5.44 -21.94
N TRP A 8 3.46 -5.31 -22.60
CA TRP A 8 2.33 -4.51 -22.14
C TRP A 8 1.32 -5.42 -21.43
N THR A 9 1.04 -5.16 -20.16
CA THR A 9 0.07 -6.01 -19.44
C THR A 9 -1.36 -5.73 -19.88
N GLU A 10 -2.08 -6.78 -20.25
CA GLU A 10 -3.52 -6.75 -20.46
C GLU A 10 -4.20 -7.04 -19.11
N ILE A 11 -5.12 -6.17 -18.71
CA ILE A 11 -5.63 -6.05 -17.34
C ILE A 11 -7.15 -5.80 -17.34
N ASP A 12 -7.69 -5.19 -16.28
CA ASP A 12 -9.12 -5.06 -16.01
C ASP A 12 -9.66 -3.62 -16.17
N GLU A 13 -10.98 -3.50 -16.35
CA GLU A 13 -11.74 -2.25 -16.21
C GLU A 13 -11.24 -1.06 -17.06
N ALA A 14 -11.04 0.12 -16.46
CA ALA A 14 -10.77 1.36 -17.20
C ALA A 14 -9.42 1.35 -17.95
N PRO A 15 -8.29 0.93 -17.36
CA PRO A 15 -7.03 0.85 -18.09
C PRO A 15 -7.06 -0.24 -19.19
N ALA A 16 -7.94 -1.26 -19.08
CA ALA A 16 -8.13 -2.23 -20.16
C ALA A 16 -8.77 -1.54 -21.37
N LEU A 17 -9.85 -0.79 -21.15
CA LEU A 17 -10.50 0.01 -22.19
C LEU A 17 -9.53 1.05 -22.82
N ALA A 18 -8.72 1.72 -21.99
CA ALA A 18 -7.70 2.64 -22.48
C ALA A 18 -6.64 1.94 -23.35
N THR A 19 -6.23 0.73 -22.97
CA THR A 19 -5.27 -0.10 -23.72
C THR A 19 -5.78 -0.42 -25.13
N TYR A 20 -7.07 -0.72 -25.31
CA TYR A 20 -7.66 -0.95 -26.64
C TYR A 20 -7.51 0.24 -27.59
N SER A 21 -7.42 1.48 -27.05
CA SER A 21 -7.16 2.69 -27.84
C SER A 21 -5.67 2.96 -28.03
N LEU A 22 -4.90 2.89 -26.93
CA LEU A 22 -3.52 3.37 -26.89
C LEU A 22 -2.51 2.37 -27.47
N LEU A 23 -2.67 1.08 -27.20
CA LEU A 23 -1.68 0.07 -27.60
C LEU A 23 -1.47 -0.01 -29.12
N PRO A 24 -2.52 0.05 -29.99
CA PRO A 24 -2.32 0.10 -31.44
C PRO A 24 -1.50 1.31 -31.90
N ILE A 25 -1.65 2.47 -31.23
CA ILE A 25 -0.86 3.67 -31.50
C ILE A 25 0.60 3.38 -31.15
N ILE A 26 0.88 2.90 -29.94
CA ILE A 26 2.24 2.55 -29.49
C ILE A 26 2.91 1.56 -30.44
N GLN A 27 2.23 0.47 -30.81
CA GLN A 27 2.74 -0.52 -31.76
C GLN A 27 3.04 0.07 -33.13
N LYS A 28 2.25 1.06 -33.57
CA LYS A 28 2.50 1.77 -34.83
C LYS A 28 3.74 2.65 -34.76
N PHE A 29 3.95 3.37 -33.67
CA PHE A 29 5.12 4.23 -33.45
C PHE A 29 6.42 3.43 -33.30
N THR A 30 6.36 2.24 -32.73
CA THR A 30 7.54 1.37 -32.56
C THR A 30 7.84 0.48 -33.77
N LYS A 31 6.92 0.38 -34.75
CA LYS A 31 7.09 -0.47 -35.93
C LYS A 31 8.38 -0.13 -36.70
N GLY A 32 9.23 -1.14 -36.93
CA GLY A 32 10.48 -0.99 -37.68
C GLY A 32 11.60 -0.25 -36.91
N THR A 33 11.40 0.02 -35.62
CA THR A 33 12.39 0.69 -34.76
C THR A 33 13.31 -0.29 -34.03
N GLY A 34 13.07 -1.59 -34.14
CA GLY A 34 13.77 -2.61 -33.33
C GLY A 34 13.24 -2.72 -31.90
N VAL A 35 12.07 -2.13 -31.64
CA VAL A 35 11.27 -2.29 -30.43
C VAL A 35 9.95 -2.95 -30.82
N GLU A 36 9.62 -4.07 -30.19
CA GLU A 36 8.33 -4.77 -30.33
C GLU A 36 7.56 -4.69 -29.03
N VAL A 37 6.24 -4.51 -29.12
CA VAL A 37 5.36 -4.45 -27.95
C VAL A 37 4.35 -5.59 -28.03
N GLU A 38 4.47 -6.56 -27.11
CA GLU A 38 3.62 -7.74 -27.00
C GLU A 38 2.74 -7.66 -25.75
N THR A 39 1.60 -8.35 -25.74
CA THR A 39 0.71 -8.41 -24.58
C THR A 39 0.88 -9.68 -23.75
N ARG A 40 0.58 -9.55 -22.46
CA ARG A 40 0.45 -10.67 -21.52
C ARG A 40 -0.78 -10.42 -20.65
N ASP A 41 -1.78 -11.31 -20.76
CA ASP A 41 -3.04 -11.19 -20.02
C ASP A 41 -2.86 -11.62 -18.56
N ILE A 42 -3.02 -10.66 -17.66
CA ILE A 42 -3.00 -10.85 -16.21
C ILE A 42 -4.29 -10.31 -15.56
N SER A 43 -5.35 -10.12 -16.37
CA SER A 43 -6.70 -9.80 -15.89
C SER A 43 -7.18 -10.84 -14.87
N LEU A 44 -8.18 -10.49 -14.06
CA LEU A 44 -8.83 -11.45 -13.16
C LEU A 44 -9.37 -12.65 -13.92
N ALA A 45 -10.05 -12.42 -15.04
CA ALA A 45 -10.57 -13.49 -15.89
C ALA A 45 -9.45 -14.38 -16.44
N GLY A 46 -8.40 -13.79 -17.00
CA GLY A 46 -7.27 -14.54 -17.55
C GLY A 46 -6.58 -15.41 -16.50
N ARG A 47 -6.34 -14.86 -15.30
CA ARG A 47 -5.75 -15.62 -14.18
C ARG A 47 -6.64 -16.77 -13.71
N ILE A 48 -7.96 -16.58 -13.69
CA ILE A 48 -8.92 -17.67 -13.39
C ILE A 48 -8.84 -18.74 -14.49
N ILE A 49 -8.84 -18.38 -15.76
CA ILE A 49 -8.78 -19.35 -16.86
C ILE A 49 -7.47 -20.17 -16.81
N ALA A 50 -6.32 -19.50 -16.65
CA ALA A 50 -5.01 -20.15 -16.48
C ALA A 50 -4.92 -21.01 -15.20
N ASN A 51 -5.68 -20.59 -14.19
CA ASN A 51 -6.12 -21.32 -13.01
C ASN A 51 -6.44 -22.80 -13.20
N PHE A 52 -7.30 -23.09 -14.20
CA PHE A 52 -8.18 -24.27 -14.28
C PHE A 52 -8.21 -24.94 -15.66
N PRO A 53 -7.05 -25.25 -16.29
CA PRO A 53 -7.00 -25.75 -17.66
C PRO A 53 -7.75 -27.08 -17.88
N GLU A 54 -7.88 -27.90 -16.85
CA GLU A 54 -8.59 -29.18 -16.88
C GLU A 54 -10.12 -29.04 -16.96
N TYR A 55 -10.67 -27.88 -16.60
CA TYR A 55 -12.10 -27.57 -16.75
C TYR A 55 -12.44 -26.95 -18.11
N LEU A 56 -11.45 -26.79 -18.99
CA LEU A 56 -11.55 -26.02 -20.23
C LEU A 56 -11.34 -26.87 -21.48
N THR A 57 -11.99 -26.49 -22.58
CA THR A 57 -11.63 -26.99 -23.91
C THR A 57 -10.26 -26.48 -24.32
N GLU A 58 -9.61 -27.13 -25.29
CA GLU A 58 -8.30 -26.70 -25.79
C GLU A 58 -8.31 -25.25 -26.30
N SER A 59 -9.39 -24.82 -26.97
CA SER A 59 -9.56 -23.46 -27.47
C SER A 59 -9.83 -22.41 -26.38
N GLN A 60 -10.27 -22.81 -25.20
CA GLN A 60 -10.53 -21.93 -24.05
C GLN A 60 -9.29 -21.75 -23.17
N ARG A 61 -8.28 -22.63 -23.30
CA ARG A 61 -7.06 -22.56 -22.49
C ARG A 61 -6.21 -21.37 -22.93
N ILE A 62 -5.72 -20.65 -21.94
CA ILE A 62 -4.69 -19.62 -22.14
C ILE A 62 -3.45 -19.97 -21.29
N PRO A 63 -2.24 -19.54 -21.70
CA PRO A 63 -1.05 -19.73 -20.88
C PRO A 63 -1.14 -19.00 -19.53
N ASP A 64 -0.47 -19.52 -18.51
CA ASP A 64 -0.28 -18.80 -17.24
C ASP A 64 0.77 -17.70 -17.41
N PHE A 65 0.33 -16.56 -17.92
CA PHE A 65 1.19 -15.41 -18.17
C PHE A 65 1.71 -14.76 -16.89
N LEU A 66 1.02 -14.90 -15.74
CA LEU A 66 1.52 -14.34 -14.49
C LEU A 66 2.77 -15.11 -14.03
N THR A 67 2.74 -16.44 -14.10
CA THR A 67 3.93 -17.27 -13.81
C THR A 67 5.06 -16.96 -14.80
N GLN A 68 4.77 -16.89 -16.11
CA GLN A 68 5.79 -16.53 -17.11
C GLN A 68 6.38 -15.13 -16.91
N LEU A 69 5.59 -14.15 -16.49
CA LEU A 69 6.09 -12.82 -16.16
C LEU A 69 6.97 -12.84 -14.91
N GLY A 70 6.64 -13.65 -13.90
CA GLY A 70 7.50 -13.89 -12.75
C GLY A 70 8.83 -14.52 -13.12
N GLU A 71 8.87 -15.43 -14.10
CA GLU A 71 10.12 -15.96 -14.64
C GLU A 71 10.89 -14.89 -15.44
N LEU A 72 10.17 -14.05 -16.21
CA LEU A 72 10.78 -12.97 -16.96
C LEU A 72 11.46 -11.97 -16.04
N THR A 73 10.90 -11.65 -14.86
CA THR A 73 11.51 -10.68 -13.94
C THR A 73 12.91 -11.10 -13.44
N GLN A 74 13.26 -12.37 -13.59
CA GLN A 74 14.58 -12.92 -13.26
C GLN A 74 15.59 -12.81 -14.42
N LYS A 75 15.25 -12.10 -15.50
CA LYS A 75 16.08 -11.98 -16.70
C LYS A 75 16.41 -10.52 -17.03
N VAL A 76 17.57 -10.29 -17.61
CA VAL A 76 18.06 -8.94 -17.97
C VAL A 76 17.24 -8.31 -19.09
N GLU A 77 16.66 -9.14 -19.98
CA GLU A 77 15.81 -8.68 -21.07
C GLU A 77 14.40 -8.27 -20.64
N ALA A 78 14.05 -8.40 -19.36
CA ALA A 78 12.74 -7.99 -18.88
C ALA A 78 12.51 -6.49 -19.11
N ASN A 79 11.46 -6.17 -19.83
CA ASN A 79 10.94 -4.81 -19.93
C ASN A 79 9.41 -4.90 -19.91
N ILE A 80 8.82 -4.62 -18.74
CA ILE A 80 7.40 -4.86 -18.48
C ILE A 80 6.74 -3.53 -18.14
N ILE A 81 5.75 -3.10 -18.92
CA ILE A 81 4.85 -2.00 -18.59
C ILE A 81 3.63 -2.59 -17.91
N LYS A 82 3.48 -2.28 -16.62
CA LYS A 82 2.46 -2.82 -15.73
C LYS A 82 1.37 -1.79 -15.44
N LEU A 83 0.20 -2.00 -16.01
CA LEU A 83 -0.98 -1.18 -15.78
C LEU A 83 -1.74 -1.64 -14.52
N PRO A 84 -2.53 -0.80 -13.85
CA PRO A 84 -3.36 -1.19 -12.72
C PRO A 84 -4.28 -2.38 -13.04
N ASN A 85 -4.38 -3.33 -12.11
CA ASN A 85 -5.20 -4.53 -12.24
C ASN A 85 -6.01 -4.77 -10.97
N ILE A 86 -7.09 -5.56 -11.06
CA ILE A 86 -7.92 -5.91 -9.91
C ILE A 86 -7.12 -6.77 -8.92
N SER A 87 -7.12 -6.34 -7.66
CA SER A 87 -6.81 -7.21 -6.50
C SER A 87 -8.12 -7.75 -5.95
N ALA A 88 -8.55 -8.92 -6.43
CA ALA A 88 -9.94 -9.34 -6.32
C ALA A 88 -10.38 -9.63 -4.89
N SER A 89 -11.52 -9.06 -4.50
CA SER A 89 -12.30 -9.52 -3.35
C SER A 89 -13.05 -10.82 -3.70
N VAL A 90 -13.54 -11.54 -2.68
CA VAL A 90 -14.37 -12.74 -2.89
C VAL A 90 -15.62 -12.45 -3.74
N PRO A 91 -16.39 -11.36 -3.51
CA PRO A 91 -17.51 -11.01 -4.38
C PRO A 91 -17.10 -10.83 -5.85
N GLN A 92 -16.03 -10.06 -6.13
CA GLN A 92 -15.54 -9.85 -7.50
C GLN A 92 -15.07 -11.15 -8.15
N LEU A 93 -14.43 -12.05 -7.39
CA LEU A 93 -14.06 -13.37 -7.87
C LEU A 93 -15.31 -14.16 -8.28
N LYS A 94 -16.34 -14.21 -7.44
CA LYS A 94 -17.59 -14.93 -7.72
C LYS A 94 -18.32 -14.35 -8.94
N GLU A 95 -18.33 -13.03 -9.09
CA GLU A 95 -18.88 -12.36 -10.27
C GLU A 95 -18.12 -12.74 -11.54
N ALA A 96 -16.79 -12.70 -11.52
CA ALA A 96 -15.96 -13.10 -12.65
C ALA A 96 -16.14 -14.59 -13.03
N ILE A 97 -16.21 -15.48 -12.04
CA ILE A 97 -16.50 -16.91 -12.26
C ILE A 97 -17.86 -17.07 -12.94
N LYS A 98 -18.89 -16.41 -12.41
CA LYS A 98 -20.25 -16.49 -12.96
C LYS A 98 -20.33 -15.94 -14.39
N GLU A 99 -19.62 -14.85 -14.67
CA GLU A 99 -19.54 -14.29 -16.02
C GLU A 99 -18.86 -15.28 -16.99
N LEU A 100 -17.73 -15.86 -16.61
CA LEU A 100 -17.04 -16.88 -17.40
C LEU A 100 -17.90 -18.14 -17.62
N GLN A 101 -18.59 -18.60 -16.58
CA GLN A 101 -19.55 -19.72 -16.70
C GLN A 101 -20.67 -19.41 -17.70
N SER A 102 -21.19 -18.18 -17.70
CA SER A 102 -22.20 -17.75 -18.69
C SER A 102 -21.68 -17.74 -20.14
N GLN A 103 -20.36 -17.62 -20.31
CA GLN A 103 -19.67 -17.68 -21.60
C GLN A 103 -19.23 -19.12 -21.98
N GLY A 104 -19.60 -20.13 -21.18
CA GLY A 104 -19.35 -21.54 -21.48
C GLY A 104 -18.06 -22.12 -20.91
N TYR A 105 -17.36 -21.40 -20.02
CA TYR A 105 -16.22 -21.95 -19.26
C TYR A 105 -16.77 -22.80 -18.11
N LYS A 106 -16.49 -24.11 -18.08
CA LYS A 106 -17.05 -25.03 -17.07
C LYS A 106 -16.30 -24.98 -15.73
N LEU A 107 -15.99 -23.78 -15.26
CA LEU A 107 -15.23 -23.53 -14.04
C LEU A 107 -16.03 -23.92 -12.79
N PRO A 108 -15.39 -24.49 -11.75
CA PRO A 108 -16.06 -24.75 -10.48
C PRO A 108 -16.40 -23.45 -9.75
N ASP A 109 -17.48 -23.46 -8.97
CA ASP A 109 -17.81 -22.35 -8.08
C ASP A 109 -16.76 -22.19 -6.98
N TYR A 110 -16.67 -20.99 -6.39
CA TYR A 110 -15.78 -20.74 -5.25
C TYR A 110 -16.41 -21.28 -3.93
N PRO A 111 -15.80 -22.26 -3.26
CA PRO A 111 -16.31 -22.77 -1.99
C PRO A 111 -15.86 -21.84 -0.84
N GLU A 112 -16.80 -21.10 -0.27
CA GLU A 112 -16.52 -20.20 0.87
C GLU A 112 -16.18 -20.99 2.14
N GLU A 113 -16.90 -22.07 2.39
CA GLU A 113 -16.70 -22.99 3.52
C GLU A 113 -16.45 -24.40 2.99
N PRO A 114 -15.20 -24.75 2.62
CA PRO A 114 -14.88 -26.04 2.03
C PRO A 114 -15.14 -27.16 3.03
N LYS A 115 -15.94 -28.14 2.62
CA LYS A 115 -16.39 -29.27 3.47
C LYS A 115 -15.54 -30.51 3.30
N ASP A 116 -14.79 -30.59 2.21
CA ASP A 116 -13.93 -31.72 1.88
C ASP A 116 -12.60 -31.28 1.24
N ALA A 117 -11.76 -32.27 0.93
CA ALA A 117 -10.43 -32.03 0.37
C ALA A 117 -10.48 -31.48 -1.08
N ALA A 118 -11.53 -31.78 -1.84
CA ALA A 118 -11.68 -31.31 -3.22
C ALA A 118 -12.10 -29.83 -3.23
N GLU A 119 -13.08 -29.45 -2.41
CA GLU A 119 -13.45 -28.05 -2.22
C GLU A 119 -12.29 -27.23 -1.66
N LYS A 120 -11.49 -27.81 -0.74
CA LYS A 120 -10.29 -27.14 -0.21
C LYS A 120 -9.23 -26.90 -1.30
N GLU A 121 -9.00 -27.85 -2.19
CA GLU A 121 -8.08 -27.69 -3.32
C GLU A 121 -8.55 -26.59 -4.29
N ILE A 122 -9.84 -26.55 -4.62
CA ILE A 122 -10.44 -25.51 -5.45
C ILE A 122 -10.28 -24.13 -4.76
N GLN A 123 -10.55 -24.06 -3.45
CA GLN A 123 -10.39 -22.83 -2.68
C GLN A 123 -8.93 -22.34 -2.71
N GLU A 124 -7.97 -23.25 -2.49
CA GLU A 124 -6.53 -22.94 -2.49
C GLU A 124 -6.05 -22.46 -3.87
N ARG A 125 -6.61 -22.99 -4.96
CA ARG A 125 -6.31 -22.50 -6.31
C ARG A 125 -6.89 -21.13 -6.59
N TYR A 126 -8.15 -20.90 -6.25
CA TYR A 126 -8.74 -19.56 -6.36
C TYR A 126 -8.04 -18.54 -5.47
N ALA A 127 -7.46 -18.97 -4.34
CA ALA A 127 -6.66 -18.08 -3.48
C ALA A 127 -5.44 -17.48 -4.20
N LYS A 128 -4.93 -18.12 -5.27
CA LYS A 128 -3.89 -17.53 -6.15
C LYS A 128 -4.42 -16.37 -7.00
N CYS A 129 -5.74 -16.26 -7.17
CA CYS A 129 -6.38 -15.19 -7.93
C CYS A 129 -6.91 -14.05 -7.05
N LEU A 130 -7.05 -14.29 -5.74
CA LEU A 130 -7.57 -13.34 -4.75
C LEU A 130 -6.52 -12.34 -4.26
N GLY A 131 -7.00 -11.15 -3.89
CA GLY A 131 -6.16 -10.09 -3.34
C GLY A 131 -5.05 -9.65 -4.30
N SER A 132 -3.95 -9.13 -3.75
CA SER A 132 -2.81 -8.66 -4.55
C SER A 132 -1.94 -9.84 -5.03
N ALA A 133 -2.45 -10.60 -5.99
CA ALA A 133 -1.75 -11.76 -6.55
C ALA A 133 -0.61 -11.38 -7.51
N VAL A 134 -0.77 -10.28 -8.25
CA VAL A 134 0.13 -9.90 -9.34
C VAL A 134 1.38 -9.19 -8.84
N ASN A 135 1.22 -8.11 -8.07
CA ASN A 135 2.33 -7.25 -7.65
C ASN A 135 3.47 -8.03 -6.95
N PRO A 136 3.20 -9.00 -6.06
CA PRO A 136 4.28 -9.72 -5.38
C PRO A 136 5.05 -10.70 -6.28
N VAL A 137 4.55 -11.01 -7.47
CA VAL A 137 5.25 -11.81 -8.48
C VAL A 137 6.14 -10.92 -9.35
N LEU A 138 5.69 -9.70 -9.65
CA LEU A 138 6.40 -8.81 -10.57
C LEU A 138 7.43 -7.90 -9.88
N ARG A 139 7.21 -7.53 -8.61
CA ARG A 139 8.08 -6.60 -7.85
C ARG A 139 9.34 -7.29 -7.31
N GLU A 140 10.16 -7.81 -8.22
CA GLU A 140 11.47 -8.41 -7.97
C GLU A 140 12.59 -7.37 -8.07
N GLY A 141 12.35 -6.18 -7.52
CA GLY A 141 13.22 -5.01 -7.56
C GLY A 141 12.75 -3.92 -6.58
N ASN A 142 13.61 -2.95 -6.30
CA ASN A 142 13.26 -1.83 -5.44
C ASN A 142 12.57 -0.70 -6.24
N SER A 143 11.98 0.26 -5.54
CA SER A 143 11.18 1.32 -6.16
C SER A 143 11.99 2.60 -6.38
N ASP A 144 11.95 3.15 -7.60
CA ASP A 144 12.26 4.56 -7.92
C ASP A 144 10.94 5.25 -8.31
N ARG A 145 10.39 6.03 -7.38
CA ARG A 145 9.13 6.78 -7.57
C ARG A 145 9.37 8.27 -7.51
N ARG A 146 8.97 8.99 -8.57
CA ARG A 146 9.22 10.43 -8.72
C ARG A 146 8.28 11.07 -9.73
N ALA A 147 8.05 12.37 -9.60
CA ALA A 147 7.29 13.12 -10.60
C ALA A 147 8.12 13.22 -11.90
N PRO A 148 7.53 13.01 -13.09
CA PRO A 148 8.17 13.45 -14.33
C PRO A 148 8.37 14.97 -14.29
N LEU A 149 9.50 15.45 -14.84
CA LEU A 149 9.81 16.89 -14.85
C LEU A 149 8.72 17.71 -15.56
N ALA A 150 8.22 17.21 -16.70
CA ALA A 150 7.15 17.87 -17.45
C ALA A 150 5.86 18.05 -16.63
N VAL A 151 5.50 17.06 -15.80
CA VAL A 151 4.33 17.14 -14.91
C VAL A 151 4.53 18.17 -13.81
N LYS A 152 5.74 18.21 -13.22
CA LYS A 152 6.10 19.21 -12.20
C LYS A 152 6.07 20.63 -12.76
N GLU A 153 6.65 20.84 -13.95
CA GLU A 153 6.61 22.14 -14.63
C GLU A 153 5.18 22.57 -14.98
N TYR A 154 4.34 21.64 -15.42
CA TYR A 154 2.93 21.92 -15.66
C TYR A 154 2.21 22.37 -14.38
N ALA A 155 2.43 21.67 -13.25
CA ALA A 155 1.85 22.03 -11.95
C ALA A 155 2.28 23.43 -11.50
N ARG A 156 3.56 23.80 -11.71
CA ARG A 156 4.08 25.15 -11.43
C ARG A 156 3.40 26.23 -12.25
N LYS A 157 3.22 26.01 -13.55
CA LYS A 157 2.53 26.94 -14.46
C LYS A 157 1.02 27.01 -14.21
N ASN A 158 0.43 25.94 -13.68
CA ASN A 158 -1.02 25.78 -13.52
C ASN A 158 -1.41 25.42 -12.07
N PRO A 159 -1.10 26.27 -11.07
CA PRO A 159 -1.31 25.94 -9.65
C PRO A 159 -2.76 25.65 -9.29
N LYS A 160 -3.74 26.14 -10.07
CA LYS A 160 -5.17 25.80 -9.94
C LYS A 160 -5.47 24.30 -10.04
N THR A 161 -4.56 23.52 -10.63
CA THR A 161 -4.69 22.05 -10.75
C THR A 161 -4.20 21.30 -9.50
N VAL A 162 -3.60 22.02 -8.54
CA VAL A 162 -3.09 21.50 -7.27
C VAL A 162 -3.79 22.24 -6.12
N PRO A 163 -5.06 21.91 -5.82
CA PRO A 163 -5.82 22.62 -4.80
C PRO A 163 -5.30 22.28 -3.40
N LEU A 164 -4.64 23.24 -2.76
CA LEU A 164 -4.22 23.16 -1.36
C LEU A 164 -5.02 24.17 -0.53
N SER A 165 -5.78 23.68 0.45
CA SER A 165 -6.58 24.54 1.31
C SER A 165 -5.68 25.36 2.24
N PRO A 166 -6.00 26.64 2.48
CA PRO A 166 -5.21 27.48 3.37
C PRO A 166 -5.29 26.95 4.82
N TRP A 167 -4.15 26.92 5.50
CA TRP A 167 -4.07 26.59 6.92
C TRP A 167 -4.37 27.84 7.76
N GLU A 168 -5.49 27.79 8.48
CA GLU A 168 -5.95 28.89 9.33
C GLU A 168 -5.16 28.94 10.65
N PRO A 169 -4.81 30.14 11.14
CA PRO A 169 -4.24 30.30 12.48
C PRO A 169 -5.17 29.70 13.54
N GLY A 170 -4.64 28.83 14.40
CA GLY A 170 -5.42 28.19 15.46
C GLY A 170 -6.06 26.85 15.09
N SER A 171 -5.72 26.26 13.94
CA SER A 171 -6.06 24.85 13.65
C SER A 171 -5.67 23.96 14.83
N ARG A 172 -6.60 23.10 15.25
CA ARG A 172 -6.43 22.13 16.33
C ARG A 172 -6.23 20.71 15.81
N ALA A 173 -6.12 20.55 14.49
CA ALA A 173 -5.88 19.27 13.85
C ALA A 173 -4.57 18.66 14.35
N HIS A 174 -4.56 17.36 14.64
CA HIS A 174 -3.35 16.68 15.08
C HIS A 174 -3.46 15.16 14.87
N VAL A 175 -2.29 14.52 14.77
CA VAL A 175 -2.18 13.07 14.83
C VAL A 175 -2.11 12.61 16.29
N SER A 176 -2.90 11.60 16.63
CA SER A 176 -2.83 10.88 17.90
C SER A 176 -2.29 9.47 17.66
N HIS A 177 -1.31 9.06 18.45
CA HIS A 177 -0.72 7.71 18.42
C HIS A 177 -0.49 7.21 19.85
N MET A 178 -0.23 5.90 20.00
CA MET A 178 0.09 5.29 21.29
C MET A 178 1.43 5.81 21.83
N THR A 179 1.66 5.67 23.13
CA THR A 179 2.93 6.05 23.79
C THR A 179 3.69 4.85 24.34
N GLY A 180 3.12 3.65 24.25
CA GLY A 180 3.68 2.39 24.73
C GLY A 180 2.76 1.21 24.35
N GLY A 181 3.32 -0.01 24.31
CA GLY A 181 2.57 -1.22 24.00
C GLY A 181 2.16 -1.40 22.54
N ASP A 182 2.73 -0.63 21.61
CA ASP A 182 2.53 -0.73 20.18
C ASP A 182 3.69 -1.51 19.50
N PHE A 183 3.61 -1.69 18.18
CA PHE A 183 4.65 -2.43 17.45
C PHE A 183 6.01 -1.74 17.54
N TYR A 184 6.04 -0.40 17.53
CA TYR A 184 7.27 0.36 17.71
C TYR A 184 7.96 0.02 19.04
N GLY A 185 7.22 0.09 20.16
CA GLY A 185 7.79 -0.06 21.50
C GLY A 185 8.20 -1.48 21.87
N ASN A 186 7.67 -2.48 21.16
CA ASN A 186 7.87 -3.90 21.46
C ASN A 186 8.82 -4.60 20.47
N GLU A 187 9.39 -3.89 19.51
CA GLU A 187 10.18 -4.49 18.43
C GLU A 187 11.51 -5.08 18.91
N LYS A 188 11.79 -6.31 18.47
CA LYS A 188 13.09 -6.97 18.56
C LYS A 188 13.52 -7.42 17.18
N SER A 189 14.82 -7.37 16.89
CA SER A 189 15.34 -7.70 15.56
C SER A 189 16.68 -8.42 15.65
N VAL A 190 16.91 -9.38 14.75
CA VAL A 190 18.14 -10.16 14.64
C VAL A 190 18.58 -10.30 13.19
N VAL A 191 19.89 -10.37 12.96
CA VAL A 191 20.49 -10.70 11.66
C VAL A 191 20.84 -12.19 11.63
N MET A 192 20.32 -12.92 10.65
CA MET A 192 20.62 -14.32 10.42
C MET A 192 21.94 -14.46 9.65
N GLU A 193 23.06 -14.25 10.34
CA GLU A 193 24.41 -14.17 9.74
C GLU A 193 24.73 -15.29 8.75
N ASN A 194 24.32 -16.53 9.05
CA ASN A 194 24.54 -17.71 8.21
C ASN A 194 23.27 -18.20 7.51
N GLY A 195 22.13 -17.53 7.70
CA GLY A 195 20.81 -18.08 7.34
C GLY A 195 20.44 -19.28 8.21
N GLY A 196 19.44 -20.03 7.76
CA GLY A 196 19.02 -21.29 8.38
C GLY A 196 17.53 -21.35 8.69
N ASP A 197 17.10 -22.54 9.12
CA ASP A 197 15.69 -22.81 9.42
C ASP A 197 15.30 -22.32 10.81
N PHE A 198 14.05 -21.88 10.93
CA PHE A 198 13.46 -21.42 12.18
C PHE A 198 11.95 -21.70 12.21
N LYS A 199 11.37 -21.56 13.40
CA LYS A 199 9.93 -21.65 13.65
C LYS A 199 9.47 -20.58 14.64
N ILE A 200 8.16 -20.37 14.69
CA ILE A 200 7.47 -19.46 15.60
C ILE A 200 6.54 -20.30 16.46
N GLU A 201 6.66 -20.18 17.78
CA GLU A 201 5.87 -20.95 18.75
C GLU A 201 5.36 -20.08 19.90
N LEU A 202 4.19 -20.42 20.43
CA LEU A 202 3.61 -19.85 21.64
C LEU A 202 3.77 -20.84 22.79
N VAL A 203 4.40 -20.40 23.88
CA VAL A 203 4.50 -21.16 25.13
C VAL A 203 3.49 -20.58 26.12
N ALA A 204 2.46 -21.36 26.46
CA ALA A 204 1.37 -20.95 27.35
C ALA A 204 0.93 -22.10 28.25
N GLY A 205 0.79 -21.87 29.55
CA GLY A 205 0.31 -22.89 30.50
C GLY A 205 1.13 -24.18 30.53
N GLY A 206 2.44 -24.12 30.25
CA GLY A 206 3.31 -25.29 30.15
C GLY A 206 3.21 -26.08 28.83
N LYS A 207 2.39 -25.64 27.87
CA LYS A 207 2.25 -26.21 26.52
C LYS A 207 2.90 -25.31 25.48
N THR A 208 3.54 -25.94 24.49
CA THR A 208 4.06 -25.25 23.30
C THR A 208 3.14 -25.50 22.11
N THR A 209 2.66 -24.43 21.47
CA THR A 209 1.86 -24.46 20.26
C THR A 209 2.66 -23.84 19.13
N VAL A 210 2.90 -24.57 18.03
CA VAL A 210 3.56 -24.02 16.84
C VAL A 210 2.59 -23.08 16.13
N LEU A 211 2.96 -21.80 16.00
CA LEU A 211 2.22 -20.81 15.22
C LEU A 211 2.58 -20.90 13.74
N LYS A 212 3.87 -21.12 13.44
CA LYS A 212 4.37 -21.34 12.09
C LYS A 212 5.70 -22.08 12.08
N ASP A 213 5.84 -23.06 11.21
CA ASP A 213 7.09 -23.81 10.98
C ASP A 213 7.55 -23.72 9.51
N LYS A 214 8.63 -24.45 9.20
CA LYS A 214 9.21 -24.56 7.85
C LYS A 214 9.57 -23.20 7.25
N LEU A 215 10.09 -22.31 8.09
CA LEU A 215 10.58 -21.01 7.67
C LEU A 215 12.10 -21.10 7.52
N THR A 216 12.62 -20.68 6.38
CA THR A 216 14.06 -20.61 6.12
C THR A 216 14.47 -19.17 5.91
N ALA A 217 15.49 -18.71 6.64
CA ALA A 217 16.13 -17.43 6.45
C ALA A 217 17.36 -17.55 5.54
N SER A 218 17.53 -16.60 4.63
CA SER A 218 18.73 -16.46 3.81
C SER A 218 19.89 -15.88 4.63
N LYS A 219 21.12 -16.06 4.15
CA LYS A 219 22.31 -15.47 4.77
C LYS A 219 22.18 -13.95 4.86
N GLY A 220 22.43 -13.40 6.05
CA GLY A 220 22.39 -11.96 6.33
C GLY A 220 20.98 -11.36 6.36
N GLU A 221 19.93 -12.19 6.30
CA GLU A 221 18.54 -11.73 6.37
C GLU A 221 18.21 -11.18 7.77
N ILE A 222 17.45 -10.09 7.82
CA ILE A 222 16.96 -9.51 9.08
C ILE A 222 15.57 -10.08 9.38
N LEU A 223 15.40 -10.60 10.60
CA LEU A 223 14.11 -11.02 11.15
C LEU A 223 13.72 -10.04 12.25
N SER A 224 12.51 -9.50 12.21
CA SER A 224 12.04 -8.52 13.21
C SER A 224 10.67 -8.92 13.75
N GLY A 225 10.60 -9.26 15.04
CA GLY A 225 9.39 -9.65 15.73
C GLY A 225 8.90 -8.55 16.65
N THR A 226 7.59 -8.37 16.73
CA THR A 226 6.97 -7.33 17.55
C THR A 226 5.51 -7.69 17.86
N PHE A 227 4.86 -6.95 18.76
CA PHE A 227 3.44 -7.08 19.02
C PHE A 227 2.75 -5.76 19.38
N MET A 228 1.46 -5.67 19.09
CA MET A 228 0.55 -4.64 19.54
C MET A 228 -0.27 -5.19 20.71
N SER A 229 -0.17 -4.56 21.87
CA SER A 229 -0.98 -4.94 23.04
C SER A 229 -2.43 -4.53 22.83
N ALA A 230 -3.36 -5.49 22.84
CA ALA A 230 -4.78 -5.22 22.70
C ALA A 230 -5.29 -4.34 23.84
N LYS A 231 -4.82 -4.58 25.06
CA LYS A 231 -5.16 -3.77 26.24
C LYS A 231 -4.69 -2.32 26.08
N ALA A 232 -3.45 -2.10 25.67
CA ALA A 232 -2.92 -0.75 25.47
C ALA A 232 -3.64 -0.03 24.32
N LEU A 233 -3.90 -0.71 23.21
CA LEU A 233 -4.63 -0.19 22.07
C LEU A 233 -6.06 0.23 22.41
N ARG A 234 -6.80 -0.64 23.12
CA ARG A 234 -8.18 -0.33 23.56
C ARG A 234 -8.21 0.84 24.53
N LYS A 235 -7.23 0.93 25.43
CA LYS A 235 -7.08 2.09 26.32
C LYS A 235 -6.81 3.37 25.53
N PHE A 236 -5.89 3.32 24.57
CA PHE A 236 -5.60 4.46 23.68
C PHE A 236 -6.86 4.94 22.97
N TYR A 237 -7.63 4.04 22.34
CA TYR A 237 -8.89 4.44 21.69
C TYR A 237 -9.88 5.07 22.67
N ALA A 238 -10.07 4.48 23.85
CA ALA A 238 -10.97 5.03 24.86
C ALA A 238 -10.56 6.45 25.28
N ASP A 239 -9.27 6.66 25.54
CA ASP A 239 -8.72 7.97 25.91
C ASP A 239 -8.90 8.99 24.77
N GLN A 240 -8.61 8.61 23.51
CA GLN A 240 -8.73 9.51 22.36
C GLN A 240 -10.18 9.86 22.02
N ILE A 241 -11.11 8.92 22.18
CA ILE A 241 -12.55 9.15 22.03
C ILE A 241 -13.03 10.18 23.05
N GLU A 242 -12.64 10.03 24.32
CA GLU A 242 -13.04 10.96 25.37
C GLU A 242 -12.42 12.35 25.16
N ASP A 243 -11.15 12.41 24.79
CA ASP A 243 -10.47 13.68 24.52
C ASP A 243 -11.06 14.41 23.30
N ALA A 244 -11.38 13.68 22.22
CA ALA A 244 -12.02 14.27 21.05
C ALA A 244 -13.39 14.87 21.38
N LYS A 245 -14.15 14.21 22.26
CA LYS A 245 -15.45 14.71 22.74
C LYS A 245 -15.27 16.00 23.55
N LYS A 246 -14.36 16.00 24.53
CA LYS A 246 -14.06 17.19 25.35
C LYS A 246 -13.60 18.37 24.51
N SER A 247 -12.79 18.09 23.49
CA SER A 247 -12.23 19.10 22.60
C SER A 247 -13.18 19.52 21.47
N GLY A 248 -14.29 18.82 21.25
CA GLY A 248 -15.21 19.09 20.14
C GLY A 248 -14.52 19.01 18.77
N ILE A 249 -13.55 18.10 18.62
CA ILE A 249 -12.82 17.86 17.37
C ILE A 249 -13.32 16.57 16.74
N LEU A 250 -13.35 16.53 15.41
CA LEU A 250 -13.77 15.36 14.66
C LEU A 250 -12.79 14.21 14.95
N LEU A 251 -13.30 13.01 15.22
CA LEU A 251 -12.46 11.83 15.44
C LEU A 251 -12.32 11.05 14.13
N SER A 252 -11.09 10.73 13.74
CA SER A 252 -10.81 9.86 12.60
C SER A 252 -9.78 8.78 12.94
N LEU A 253 -9.86 7.66 12.23
CA LEU A 253 -8.99 6.50 12.31
C LEU A 253 -8.41 6.22 10.92
N HIS A 254 -7.10 6.14 10.85
CA HIS A 254 -6.36 5.97 9.60
C HIS A 254 -5.49 4.71 9.70
N LEU A 255 -5.90 3.67 8.99
CA LEU A 255 -5.24 2.36 8.95
C LEU A 255 -5.05 1.92 7.49
N LYS A 256 -4.45 0.75 7.24
CA LYS A 256 -4.22 0.20 5.90
C LYS A 256 -4.81 -1.21 5.74
N ALA A 257 -6.06 -1.39 6.14
CA ALA A 257 -6.71 -2.70 6.30
C ALA A 257 -6.70 -3.60 5.05
N THR A 258 -6.79 -3.03 3.85
CA THR A 258 -6.74 -3.81 2.60
C THR A 258 -5.38 -4.48 2.39
N MET A 259 -4.28 -3.77 2.71
CA MET A 259 -2.92 -4.29 2.54
C MET A 259 -2.52 -5.12 3.76
N MET A 260 -2.69 -4.57 4.96
CA MET A 260 -2.39 -5.22 6.23
C MET A 260 -3.54 -6.13 6.67
N LYS A 261 -3.84 -7.13 5.84
CA LYS A 261 -5.07 -7.95 5.89
C LYS A 261 -5.36 -8.71 7.20
N ILE A 262 -4.41 -8.79 8.12
CA ILE A 262 -4.59 -9.45 9.44
C ILE A 262 -4.60 -8.39 10.55
N SER A 263 -3.50 -7.64 10.72
CA SER A 263 -3.34 -6.72 11.84
C SER A 263 -4.36 -5.58 11.86
N ASP A 264 -4.55 -4.92 10.73
CA ASP A 264 -5.29 -3.67 10.68
C ASP A 264 -6.80 -3.88 10.82
N PRO A 265 -7.42 -4.93 10.24
CA PRO A 265 -8.80 -5.28 10.58
C PRO A 265 -9.02 -5.54 12.08
N ILE A 266 -8.09 -6.20 12.77
CA ILE A 266 -8.20 -6.43 14.23
C ILE A 266 -8.10 -5.10 14.99
N MET A 267 -7.13 -4.25 14.64
CA MET A 267 -7.01 -2.90 15.23
C MET A 267 -8.26 -2.05 14.98
N PHE A 268 -8.87 -2.18 13.80
CA PHE A 268 -10.11 -1.49 13.44
C PHE A 268 -11.30 -2.01 14.25
N GLY A 269 -11.44 -3.34 14.39
CA GLY A 269 -12.49 -3.95 15.21
C GLY A 269 -12.40 -3.56 16.69
N HIS A 270 -11.18 -3.36 17.22
CA HIS A 270 -11.00 -2.78 18.54
C HIS A 270 -11.50 -1.33 18.62
N ALA A 271 -11.29 -0.49 17.59
CA ALA A 271 -11.83 0.87 17.57
C ALA A 271 -13.37 0.86 17.54
N VAL A 272 -13.97 0.02 16.69
CA VAL A 272 -15.43 -0.17 16.58
C VAL A 272 -16.03 -0.59 17.92
N THR A 273 -15.49 -1.65 18.53
CA THR A 273 -16.01 -2.19 19.80
C THR A 273 -15.78 -1.25 20.99
N VAL A 274 -14.74 -0.41 20.98
CA VAL A 274 -14.54 0.61 22.02
C VAL A 274 -15.49 1.79 21.83
N PHE A 275 -15.70 2.26 20.60
CA PHE A 275 -16.62 3.36 20.30
C PHE A 275 -18.07 3.00 20.63
N PHE A 276 -18.52 1.82 20.20
CA PHE A 276 -19.87 1.28 20.39
C PHE A 276 -19.98 0.30 21.56
N LYS A 277 -19.11 0.43 22.57
CA LYS A 277 -19.02 -0.51 23.70
C LYS A 277 -20.38 -0.86 24.30
N ASP A 278 -21.22 0.14 24.56
CA ASP A 278 -22.51 -0.07 25.22
C ASP A 278 -23.49 -0.90 24.35
N VAL A 279 -23.41 -0.78 23.02
CA VAL A 279 -24.19 -1.57 22.06
C VAL A 279 -23.69 -3.02 22.02
N PHE A 280 -22.37 -3.21 21.92
CA PHE A 280 -21.76 -4.54 21.87
C PHE A 280 -21.96 -5.31 23.18
N ASP A 281 -21.89 -4.64 24.33
CA ASP A 281 -22.13 -5.26 25.64
C ASP A 281 -23.61 -5.65 25.81
N LYS A 282 -24.54 -4.75 25.46
CA LYS A 282 -25.99 -4.99 25.60
C LYS A 282 -26.49 -6.11 24.69
N HIS A 283 -25.97 -6.21 23.46
CA HIS A 283 -26.46 -7.15 22.43
C HIS A 283 -25.50 -8.31 22.13
N ALA A 284 -24.53 -8.56 23.02
CA ALA A 284 -23.46 -9.55 22.81
C ALA A 284 -23.97 -10.94 22.38
N ALA A 285 -25.03 -11.44 23.02
CA ALA A 285 -25.60 -12.75 22.69
C ALA A 285 -26.18 -12.79 21.25
N THR A 286 -26.94 -11.76 20.87
CA THR A 286 -27.51 -11.62 19.53
C THR A 286 -26.42 -11.48 18.46
N PHE A 287 -25.39 -10.67 18.72
CA PHE A 287 -24.28 -10.50 17.79
C PHE A 287 -23.46 -11.77 17.60
N LYS A 288 -23.28 -12.56 18.67
CA LYS A 288 -22.66 -13.88 18.57
C LYS A 288 -23.47 -14.85 17.71
N GLU A 289 -24.79 -14.87 17.87
CA GLU A 289 -25.68 -15.73 17.08
C GLU A 289 -25.68 -15.35 15.58
N LEU A 290 -25.66 -14.06 15.27
CA LEU A 290 -25.58 -13.56 13.89
C LEU A 290 -24.19 -13.70 13.26
N GLY A 291 -23.17 -13.97 14.07
CA GLY A 291 -21.76 -13.98 13.65
C GLY A 291 -21.28 -12.60 13.20
N VAL A 292 -21.66 -11.55 13.92
CA VAL A 292 -21.19 -10.17 13.69
C VAL A 292 -19.68 -10.11 13.90
N ASN A 293 -18.96 -9.58 12.92
CA ASN A 293 -17.51 -9.43 12.99
C ASN A 293 -17.11 -7.94 13.00
N PRO A 294 -16.73 -7.38 14.17
CA PRO A 294 -16.38 -5.97 14.26
C PRO A 294 -15.17 -5.58 13.42
N ASN A 295 -14.30 -6.53 13.04
CA ASN A 295 -13.15 -6.28 12.17
C ASN A 295 -13.58 -5.87 10.75
N LEU A 296 -14.84 -6.13 10.37
CA LEU A 296 -15.45 -5.73 9.11
C LEU A 296 -16.25 -4.42 9.21
N GLY A 297 -16.33 -3.83 10.41
CA GLY A 297 -16.94 -2.52 10.65
C GLY A 297 -18.45 -2.50 10.87
N LEU A 298 -18.99 -1.30 11.10
CA LEU A 298 -20.41 -1.12 11.42
C LEU A 298 -21.33 -1.47 10.25
N GLY A 299 -20.84 -1.36 9.01
CA GLY A 299 -21.59 -1.79 7.83
C GLY A 299 -21.94 -3.28 7.86
N GLU A 300 -21.03 -4.12 8.37
CA GLU A 300 -21.28 -5.55 8.55
C GLU A 300 -22.39 -5.80 9.58
N LEU A 301 -22.34 -5.10 10.72
CA LEU A 301 -23.38 -5.17 11.74
C LEU A 301 -24.75 -4.79 11.14
N TYR A 302 -24.83 -3.67 10.42
CA TYR A 302 -26.08 -3.24 9.78
C TYR A 302 -26.63 -4.26 8.78
N MET A 303 -25.77 -4.96 8.04
CA MET A 303 -26.19 -6.04 7.14
C MET A 303 -26.73 -7.24 7.93
N LYS A 304 -26.03 -7.67 8.97
CA LYS A 304 -26.40 -8.85 9.77
C LYS A 304 -27.73 -8.68 10.51
N ILE A 305 -28.01 -7.49 11.05
CA ILE A 305 -29.25 -7.26 11.80
C ILE A 305 -30.51 -7.22 10.91
N GLN A 306 -30.38 -7.20 9.58
CA GLN A 306 -31.54 -7.24 8.68
C GLN A 306 -32.32 -8.55 8.74
N SER A 307 -31.70 -9.64 9.22
CA SER A 307 -32.38 -10.92 9.40
C SER A 307 -33.19 -11.01 10.70
N LEU A 308 -33.06 -10.01 11.60
CA LEU A 308 -33.77 -9.99 12.88
C LEU A 308 -35.22 -9.51 12.72
N PRO A 309 -36.11 -9.86 13.69
CA PRO A 309 -37.41 -9.23 13.80
C PRO A 309 -37.30 -7.70 13.94
N GLU A 310 -38.24 -6.98 13.32
CA GLU A 310 -38.27 -5.50 13.28
C GLU A 310 -38.00 -4.84 14.63
N ALA A 311 -38.68 -5.30 15.68
CA ALA A 311 -38.57 -4.72 17.02
C ALA A 311 -37.14 -4.83 17.57
N LYS A 312 -36.45 -5.96 17.33
CA LYS A 312 -35.08 -6.16 17.80
C LYS A 312 -34.08 -5.37 16.95
N ARG A 313 -34.29 -5.29 15.64
CA ARG A 313 -33.50 -4.45 14.73
C ARG A 313 -33.60 -2.97 15.14
N ALA A 314 -34.81 -2.47 15.31
CA ALA A 314 -35.07 -1.09 15.72
C ALA A 314 -34.48 -0.75 17.10
N GLU A 315 -34.49 -1.70 18.05
CA GLU A 315 -33.81 -1.53 19.34
C GLU A 315 -32.30 -1.31 19.17
N ILE A 316 -31.64 -2.17 18.39
CA ILE A 316 -30.19 -2.09 18.14
C ILE A 316 -29.84 -0.77 17.42
N GLU A 317 -30.61 -0.40 16.40
CA GLU A 317 -30.40 0.86 15.66
C GLU A 317 -30.59 2.10 16.55
N ALA A 318 -31.57 2.07 17.46
CA ALA A 318 -31.79 3.13 18.44
C ALA A 318 -30.62 3.25 19.43
N ASP A 319 -30.08 2.13 19.90
CA ASP A 319 -28.91 2.13 20.80
C ASP A 319 -27.65 2.66 20.07
N ILE A 320 -27.45 2.31 18.80
CA ILE A 320 -26.36 2.87 17.98
C ILE A 320 -26.51 4.39 17.84
N LYS A 321 -27.72 4.87 17.57
CA LYS A 321 -28.02 6.31 17.50
C LYS A 321 -27.75 7.01 18.83
N ALA A 322 -28.08 6.36 19.96
CA ALA A 322 -27.79 6.90 21.28
C ALA A 322 -26.29 7.03 21.54
N VAL A 323 -25.47 6.07 21.08
CA VAL A 323 -24.00 6.18 21.15
C VAL A 323 -23.51 7.39 20.36
N TYR A 324 -23.98 7.61 19.14
CA TYR A 324 -23.58 8.79 18.34
C TYR A 324 -23.89 10.12 19.04
N ALA A 325 -25.01 10.20 19.77
CA ALA A 325 -25.36 11.40 20.54
C ALA A 325 -24.45 11.62 21.77
N GLN A 326 -23.79 10.58 22.27
CA GLN A 326 -22.96 10.62 23.48
C GLN A 326 -21.46 10.64 23.19
N ARG A 327 -21.01 10.22 22.00
CA ARG A 327 -19.61 10.11 21.59
C ARG A 327 -19.19 11.32 20.72
N PRO A 328 -17.89 11.56 20.48
CA PRO A 328 -17.49 12.61 19.55
C PRO A 328 -18.03 12.31 18.14
N ALA A 329 -18.20 13.36 17.34
CA ALA A 329 -18.48 13.20 15.93
C ALA A 329 -17.34 12.41 15.24
N LEU A 330 -17.70 11.52 14.33
CA LEU A 330 -16.75 10.78 13.49
C LEU A 330 -16.61 11.47 12.15
N ALA A 331 -15.42 11.37 11.55
CA ALA A 331 -15.24 11.71 10.15
C ALA A 331 -16.15 10.86 9.25
N MET A 332 -16.64 11.48 8.18
CA MET A 332 -17.57 10.88 7.23
C MET A 332 -16.83 10.48 5.94
N VAL A 333 -17.17 9.30 5.43
CA VAL A 333 -16.83 8.84 4.08
C VAL A 333 -17.85 9.39 3.08
N ASP A 334 -19.13 9.34 3.46
CA ASP A 334 -20.26 9.89 2.69
C ASP A 334 -21.32 10.39 3.70
N SER A 335 -21.37 11.71 3.91
CA SER A 335 -22.28 12.34 4.88
C SER A 335 -23.75 12.19 4.49
N ASP A 336 -24.07 12.22 3.19
CA ASP A 336 -25.45 12.13 2.69
C ASP A 336 -26.05 10.75 2.95
N LYS A 337 -25.20 9.72 2.95
CA LYS A 337 -25.59 8.33 3.25
C LYS A 337 -25.33 7.93 4.71
N GLY A 338 -24.80 8.82 5.53
CA GLY A 338 -24.46 8.49 6.92
C GLY A 338 -23.28 7.52 7.08
N ILE A 339 -22.45 7.34 6.04
CA ILE A 339 -21.29 6.44 6.08
C ILE A 339 -20.14 7.12 6.81
N THR A 340 -19.86 6.65 8.02
CA THR A 340 -18.78 7.12 8.90
C THR A 340 -17.47 6.37 8.64
N ASN A 341 -16.37 6.90 9.16
CA ASN A 341 -15.05 6.27 9.18
C ASN A 341 -15.04 4.84 9.77
N LEU A 342 -15.99 4.50 10.64
CA LEU A 342 -16.08 3.18 11.26
C LEU A 342 -17.04 2.22 10.54
N HIS A 343 -17.55 2.58 9.35
CA HIS A 343 -18.43 1.72 8.57
C HIS A 343 -17.71 0.53 7.94
N ALA A 344 -16.59 0.77 7.27
CA ALA A 344 -15.77 -0.29 6.70
C ALA A 344 -14.26 0.00 6.87
N PRO A 345 -13.43 -1.01 7.14
CA PRO A 345 -12.01 -0.84 7.45
C PRO A 345 -11.17 -0.36 6.27
N ASN A 346 -11.69 -0.46 5.05
CA ASN A 346 -11.02 -0.12 3.79
C ASN A 346 -11.50 1.21 3.16
N ASP A 347 -12.43 1.92 3.79
CA ASP A 347 -12.93 3.21 3.26
C ASP A 347 -11.92 4.35 3.47
N ILE A 348 -11.24 4.38 4.63
CA ILE A 348 -10.24 5.40 4.97
C ILE A 348 -8.87 4.71 5.11
N ILE A 349 -8.06 4.86 4.06
CA ILE A 349 -6.74 4.21 3.96
C ILE A 349 -5.66 5.26 4.24
N VAL A 350 -4.77 5.02 5.22
CA VAL A 350 -3.85 6.02 5.80
C VAL A 350 -2.99 6.76 4.77
N ASP A 351 -2.43 6.07 3.80
CA ASP A 351 -1.56 6.63 2.76
C ASP A 351 -2.29 7.59 1.82
N ALA A 352 -3.58 7.37 1.55
CA ALA A 352 -4.38 8.27 0.72
C ALA A 352 -5.11 9.33 1.55
N SER A 353 -5.60 8.96 2.73
CA SER A 353 -6.41 9.82 3.59
C SER A 353 -5.59 10.87 4.32
N MET A 354 -4.40 10.55 4.84
CA MET A 354 -3.58 11.54 5.54
C MET A 354 -3.06 12.66 4.64
N PRO A 355 -2.61 12.41 3.39
CA PRO A 355 -2.30 13.50 2.47
C PRO A 355 -3.51 14.38 2.18
N VAL A 356 -4.72 13.82 2.08
CA VAL A 356 -5.95 14.62 1.94
C VAL A 356 -6.20 15.45 3.20
N VAL A 357 -5.99 14.91 4.41
CA VAL A 357 -6.05 15.70 5.65
C VAL A 357 -5.07 16.87 5.59
N VAL A 358 -3.83 16.67 5.14
CA VAL A 358 -2.84 17.75 5.00
C VAL A 358 -3.28 18.77 3.93
N ARG A 359 -3.79 18.28 2.79
CA ARG A 359 -4.29 19.10 1.67
C ARG A 359 -5.46 19.99 2.09
N GLU A 360 -6.38 19.45 2.87
CA GLU A 360 -7.60 20.13 3.33
C GLU A 360 -7.40 20.92 4.64
N ALA A 361 -6.14 21.26 4.94
CA ALA A 361 -5.75 22.05 6.09
C ALA A 361 -6.08 21.43 7.45
N GLY A 362 -5.86 20.13 7.59
CA GLY A 362 -6.10 19.39 8.84
C GLY A 362 -7.56 18.97 9.04
N ARG A 363 -8.39 19.06 8.00
CA ARG A 363 -9.86 18.90 8.10
C ARG A 363 -10.36 17.64 7.40
N MET A 364 -11.48 17.12 7.89
CA MET A 364 -12.27 16.07 7.24
C MET A 364 -13.76 16.42 7.28
N TRP A 365 -14.57 15.69 6.53
CA TRP A 365 -16.02 15.92 6.44
C TRP A 365 -16.74 15.45 7.70
N ASN A 366 -17.59 16.30 8.27
CA ASN A 366 -18.47 15.97 9.38
C ASN A 366 -19.87 15.55 8.87
N THR A 367 -20.77 15.23 9.80
CA THR A 367 -22.15 14.78 9.49
C THR A 367 -23.01 15.81 8.75
N GLU A 368 -22.64 17.10 8.77
CA GLU A 368 -23.33 18.16 8.03
C GLU A 368 -22.78 18.34 6.61
N GLY A 369 -21.82 17.51 6.18
CA GLY A 369 -21.14 17.69 4.89
C GLY A 369 -20.27 18.95 4.87
N LYS A 370 -19.64 19.31 6.01
CA LYS A 370 -18.70 20.43 6.13
C LYS A 370 -17.34 19.96 6.60
N LEU A 371 -16.28 20.66 6.18
CA LEU A 371 -14.92 20.42 6.67
C LEU A 371 -14.77 20.91 8.12
N GLN A 372 -14.17 20.08 8.97
CA GLN A 372 -13.89 20.36 10.38
C GLN A 372 -12.52 19.78 10.76
N ASP A 373 -11.77 20.46 11.63
CA ASP A 373 -10.51 19.96 12.17
C ASP A 373 -10.67 18.54 12.73
N THR A 374 -9.70 17.68 12.44
CA THR A 374 -9.73 16.28 12.86
C THR A 374 -8.58 15.90 13.79
N LYS A 375 -8.88 15.01 14.73
CA LYS A 375 -7.93 14.18 15.45
C LYS A 375 -7.74 12.89 14.67
N ALA A 376 -6.62 12.79 13.97
CA ALA A 376 -6.26 11.62 13.18
C ALA A 376 -5.58 10.56 14.04
N MET A 377 -6.31 9.53 14.45
CA MET A 377 -5.73 8.38 15.16
C MET A 377 -4.95 7.49 14.19
N ILE A 378 -3.66 7.33 14.47
CA ILE A 378 -2.76 6.35 13.84
C ILE A 378 -2.09 5.63 15.01
N PRO A 379 -2.59 4.45 15.44
CA PRO A 379 -2.20 3.88 16.73
C PRO A 379 -0.70 3.63 16.89
N ASP A 380 -0.05 3.05 15.88
CA ASP A 380 1.36 2.66 15.95
C ASP A 380 2.31 3.83 15.66
N ARG A 381 3.36 3.96 16.48
CA ARG A 381 4.33 5.06 16.39
C ARG A 381 5.31 4.99 15.23
N CYS A 382 5.49 3.83 14.57
CA CYS A 382 6.53 3.69 13.54
C CYS A 382 6.42 4.77 12.46
N TYR A 383 5.20 5.13 12.08
CA TYR A 383 4.94 6.03 10.95
C TYR A 383 3.99 7.19 11.27
N ALA A 384 3.25 7.15 12.39
CA ALA A 384 2.36 8.24 12.79
C ALA A 384 3.08 9.58 12.99
N THR A 385 4.30 9.52 13.52
CA THR A 385 5.06 10.70 13.95
C THR A 385 5.50 11.60 12.80
N MET A 386 5.72 11.08 11.59
CA MET A 386 6.03 11.92 10.43
C MET A 386 4.81 12.69 9.92
N TYR A 387 3.60 12.14 10.04
CA TYR A 387 2.37 12.86 9.70
C TYR A 387 2.08 13.96 10.72
N LYS A 388 2.40 13.71 12.01
CA LYS A 388 2.37 14.75 13.03
C LYS A 388 3.26 15.93 12.64
N GLU A 389 4.49 15.65 12.21
CA GLU A 389 5.46 16.68 11.83
C GLU A 389 4.98 17.56 10.67
N ILE A 390 4.45 16.97 9.59
CA ILE A 390 3.97 17.77 8.44
C ILE A 390 2.72 18.59 8.78
N ILE A 391 1.84 18.10 9.67
CA ILE A 391 0.71 18.89 10.17
C ILE A 391 1.24 20.10 10.96
N GLU A 392 2.19 19.88 11.88
CA GLU A 392 2.78 20.96 12.69
C GLU A 392 3.55 21.98 11.82
N ASP A 393 4.24 21.52 10.77
CA ASP A 393 4.89 22.40 9.78
C ASP A 393 3.88 23.26 9.04
N CYS A 394 2.78 22.69 8.54
CA CYS A 394 1.74 23.45 7.86
C CYS A 394 0.99 24.42 8.79
N GLN A 395 0.75 24.05 10.05
CA GLN A 395 0.18 24.96 11.05
C GLN A 395 1.08 26.18 11.30
N LYS A 396 2.40 25.99 11.22
CA LYS A 396 3.38 27.06 11.46
C LYS A 396 3.68 27.89 10.20
N HIS A 397 3.70 27.27 9.03
CA HIS A 397 4.21 27.85 7.80
C HIS A 397 3.16 28.01 6.70
N GLY A 398 1.91 27.62 6.96
CA GLY A 398 0.84 27.62 5.98
C GLY A 398 0.90 26.44 5.01
N ALA A 399 -0.04 26.43 4.06
CA ALA A 399 -0.03 25.46 2.96
C ALA A 399 1.28 25.52 2.16
N PHE A 400 1.59 24.46 1.41
CA PHE A 400 2.66 24.50 0.42
C PHE A 400 2.27 25.41 -0.75
N ASP A 401 3.27 25.85 -1.51
CA ASP A 401 3.07 26.60 -2.75
C ASP A 401 3.56 25.77 -3.94
N PRO A 402 2.66 25.18 -4.74
CA PRO A 402 3.01 24.37 -5.90
C PRO A 402 3.84 25.11 -6.95
N THR A 403 3.79 26.45 -6.98
CA THR A 403 4.52 27.26 -7.97
C THR A 403 6.01 27.36 -7.66
N THR A 404 6.39 27.26 -6.38
CA THR A 404 7.77 27.46 -5.92
C THR A 404 8.37 26.24 -5.23
N MET A 405 7.56 25.29 -4.75
CA MET A 405 8.06 24.17 -3.96
C MET A 405 8.96 23.22 -4.78
N GLY A 406 9.94 22.64 -4.09
CA GLY A 406 10.80 21.57 -4.60
C GLY A 406 10.03 20.26 -4.76
N SER A 407 10.78 19.15 -4.82
CA SER A 407 10.25 17.80 -4.92
C SER A 407 10.90 16.83 -3.94
N VAL A 408 10.11 15.86 -3.46
CA VAL A 408 10.63 14.76 -2.62
C VAL A 408 10.39 13.42 -3.33
N PRO A 409 11.28 13.01 -4.25
CA PRO A 409 11.23 11.67 -4.83
C PRO A 409 11.54 10.59 -3.77
N ASN A 410 11.23 9.34 -4.09
CA ASN A 410 11.43 8.21 -3.18
C ASN A 410 12.22 7.07 -3.83
N VAL A 411 13.20 6.56 -3.09
CA VAL A 411 13.86 5.28 -3.33
C VAL A 411 13.42 4.31 -2.24
N GLY A 412 12.55 3.37 -2.60
CA GLY A 412 11.85 2.50 -1.65
C GLY A 412 12.34 1.07 -1.67
N LEU A 413 12.71 0.54 -0.50
CA LEU A 413 13.01 -0.87 -0.30
C LEU A 413 11.71 -1.67 -0.37
N MET A 414 11.57 -2.57 -1.35
CA MET A 414 10.35 -3.37 -1.49
C MET A 414 10.56 -4.76 -2.08
N ALA A 415 11.71 -5.03 -2.70
CA ALA A 415 11.97 -6.27 -3.41
C ALA A 415 11.73 -7.49 -2.50
N GLN A 416 11.10 -8.53 -3.07
CA GLN A 416 10.87 -9.81 -2.39
C GLN A 416 10.03 -9.70 -1.11
N LYS A 417 9.00 -8.84 -1.13
CA LYS A 417 8.05 -8.61 -0.03
C LYS A 417 8.76 -8.13 1.25
N ALA A 418 9.66 -7.16 1.10
CA ALA A 418 10.41 -6.62 2.23
C ALA A 418 9.49 -6.09 3.33
N GLU A 419 9.90 -6.33 4.57
CA GLU A 419 9.35 -5.79 5.82
C GLU A 419 7.88 -6.22 6.06
N GLU A 420 6.99 -5.28 6.41
CA GLU A 420 5.61 -5.58 6.79
C GLU A 420 4.77 -6.21 5.66
N TYR A 421 5.10 -5.92 4.39
CA TYR A 421 4.36 -6.45 3.24
C TYR A 421 4.55 -7.97 3.08
N GLY A 422 5.59 -8.54 3.69
CA GLY A 422 5.83 -9.98 3.76
C GLY A 422 5.28 -10.64 5.04
N SER A 423 4.76 -9.87 5.99
CA SER A 423 4.48 -10.35 7.36
C SER A 423 3.16 -11.11 7.53
N HIS A 424 2.25 -11.06 6.56
CA HIS A 424 0.89 -11.61 6.73
C HIS A 424 0.88 -13.11 7.11
N PRO A 425 1.68 -13.99 6.49
CA PRO A 425 1.74 -15.41 6.86
C PRO A 425 2.34 -15.67 8.26
N THR A 426 2.88 -14.63 8.89
CA THR A 426 3.57 -14.64 10.18
C THR A 426 3.02 -13.57 11.13
N THR A 427 1.73 -13.23 10.98
CA THR A 427 0.97 -12.34 11.86
C THR A 427 -0.15 -13.15 12.52
N PHE A 428 -0.30 -13.05 13.83
CA PHE A 428 -1.24 -13.84 14.62
C PHE A 428 -1.94 -12.97 15.67
N GLU A 429 -3.23 -13.18 15.83
CA GLU A 429 -3.95 -12.79 17.06
C GLU A 429 -3.67 -13.85 18.12
N ILE A 430 -3.21 -13.43 19.30
CA ILE A 430 -2.74 -14.34 20.34
C ILE A 430 -3.93 -14.95 21.07
N PRO A 431 -4.04 -16.30 21.12
CA PRO A 431 -5.22 -16.98 21.66
C PRO A 431 -5.23 -17.07 23.20
N SER A 432 -4.09 -16.85 23.86
CA SER A 432 -3.96 -16.96 25.31
C SER A 432 -2.66 -16.32 25.79
N ASN A 433 -2.65 -15.83 27.04
CA ASN A 433 -1.45 -15.30 27.69
C ASN A 433 -0.28 -16.29 27.63
N GLY A 434 0.92 -15.79 27.33
CA GLY A 434 2.11 -16.64 27.24
C GLY A 434 3.32 -15.91 26.69
N THR A 435 4.19 -16.66 26.01
CA THR A 435 5.39 -16.12 25.38
C THR A 435 5.49 -16.61 23.95
N VAL A 436 5.52 -15.70 22.98
CA VAL A 436 5.85 -16.04 21.59
C VAL A 436 7.37 -16.06 21.44
N ARG A 437 7.90 -17.15 20.90
CA ARG A 437 9.32 -17.37 20.64
C ARG A 437 9.56 -17.61 19.16
N VAL A 438 10.65 -17.04 18.65
CA VAL A 438 11.24 -17.44 17.38
C VAL A 438 12.46 -18.29 17.69
N VAL A 439 12.47 -19.52 17.19
CA VAL A 439 13.44 -20.55 17.59
C VAL A 439 14.14 -21.09 16.33
N ALA A 440 15.47 -21.09 16.33
CA ALA A 440 16.28 -21.68 15.28
C ALA A 440 16.23 -23.23 15.33
N ALA A 441 16.66 -23.89 14.25
CA ALA A 441 16.67 -25.34 14.15
C ALA A 441 17.49 -26.06 15.24
N ASP A 442 18.52 -25.41 15.79
CA ASP A 442 19.36 -25.91 16.89
C ASP A 442 18.72 -25.74 18.28
N GLY A 443 17.50 -25.20 18.35
CA GLY A 443 16.78 -24.93 19.60
C GLY A 443 17.10 -23.58 20.23
N LYS A 444 18.01 -22.78 19.65
CA LYS A 444 18.32 -21.43 20.15
C LYS A 444 17.12 -20.51 19.97
N VAL A 445 16.69 -19.87 21.05
CA VAL A 445 15.71 -18.78 21.00
C VAL A 445 16.39 -17.53 20.43
N LEU A 446 15.91 -17.07 19.28
CA LEU A 446 16.42 -15.89 18.60
C LEU A 446 15.81 -14.60 19.15
N MET A 447 14.51 -14.65 19.48
CA MET A 447 13.77 -13.56 20.11
C MET A 447 12.54 -14.11 20.82
N GLU A 448 12.08 -13.41 21.85
CA GLU A 448 10.85 -13.76 22.56
C GLU A 448 10.09 -12.53 23.08
N HIS A 449 8.77 -12.64 23.17
CA HIS A 449 7.86 -11.59 23.63
C HIS A 449 6.84 -12.19 24.60
N ALA A 450 6.70 -11.59 25.78
CA ALA A 450 5.54 -11.85 26.62
C ALA A 450 4.31 -11.21 25.96
N VAL A 451 3.23 -11.97 25.82
CA VAL A 451 2.00 -11.55 25.13
C VAL A 451 0.78 -11.92 25.95
N GLU A 452 -0.28 -11.15 25.80
CA GLU A 452 -1.60 -11.40 26.37
C GLU A 452 -2.59 -11.86 25.28
N GLU A 453 -3.71 -12.47 25.71
CA GLU A 453 -4.82 -12.83 24.82
C GLU A 453 -5.33 -11.58 24.06
N GLY A 454 -5.55 -11.75 22.75
CA GLY A 454 -5.99 -10.69 21.84
C GLY A 454 -4.87 -9.81 21.31
N ASP A 455 -3.65 -9.88 21.85
CA ASP A 455 -2.50 -9.16 21.28
C ASP A 455 -2.28 -9.56 19.83
N ILE A 456 -1.81 -8.62 19.01
CA ILE A 456 -1.45 -8.89 17.62
C ILE A 456 0.06 -9.02 17.55
N TRP A 457 0.58 -10.23 17.33
CA TRP A 457 2.01 -10.49 17.16
C TRP A 457 2.35 -10.62 15.68
N ARG A 458 3.49 -10.08 15.24
CA ARG A 458 3.97 -10.24 13.85
C ARG A 458 5.48 -10.42 13.75
N LEU A 459 5.89 -11.13 12.69
CA LEU A 459 7.28 -11.18 12.21
C LEU A 459 7.38 -10.60 10.79
N SER A 460 8.25 -9.61 10.62
CA SER A 460 8.65 -9.04 9.33
C SER A 460 10.06 -9.49 8.95
N ARG A 461 10.35 -9.50 7.64
CA ARG A 461 11.61 -10.02 7.09
C ARG A 461 12.16 -9.10 6.00
N VAL A 462 13.48 -8.93 5.95
CA VAL A 462 14.14 -8.28 4.81
C VAL A 462 15.46 -8.97 4.49
N LYS A 463 15.61 -9.38 3.23
CA LYS A 463 16.81 -10.07 2.75
C LYS A 463 17.92 -9.07 2.44
N ASP A 464 19.16 -9.54 2.53
CA ASP A 464 20.35 -8.71 2.35
C ASP A 464 20.51 -8.18 0.91
N ILE A 465 20.21 -8.99 -0.11
CA ILE A 465 20.31 -8.61 -1.52
C ILE A 465 19.41 -7.40 -1.85
N PRO A 466 18.11 -7.40 -1.50
CA PRO A 466 17.26 -6.21 -1.60
C PRO A 466 17.84 -4.95 -0.96
N ILE A 467 18.51 -5.04 0.20
CA ILE A 467 19.11 -3.88 0.87
C ILE A 467 20.32 -3.36 0.09
N GLN A 468 21.18 -4.24 -0.41
CA GLN A 468 22.32 -3.85 -1.24
C GLN A 468 21.87 -3.11 -2.51
N ASP A 469 20.87 -3.66 -3.21
CA ASP A 469 20.31 -3.03 -4.40
C ASP A 469 19.64 -1.68 -4.08
N TRP A 470 18.91 -1.60 -2.97
CA TRP A 470 18.27 -0.36 -2.52
C TRP A 470 19.29 0.76 -2.24
N VAL A 471 20.41 0.45 -1.58
CA VAL A 471 21.52 1.39 -1.37
C VAL A 471 22.15 1.81 -2.70
N LYS A 472 22.39 0.86 -3.61
CA LYS A 472 22.90 1.16 -4.96
C LYS A 472 21.97 2.09 -5.72
N LEU A 473 20.65 1.84 -5.67
CA LEU A 473 19.64 2.69 -6.31
C LEU A 473 19.65 4.10 -5.74
N ALA A 474 19.77 4.26 -4.41
CA ALA A 474 19.89 5.56 -3.77
C ALA A 474 21.12 6.34 -4.25
N VAL A 475 22.28 5.68 -4.38
CA VAL A 475 23.50 6.29 -4.92
C VAL A 475 23.32 6.72 -6.37
N ASN A 476 22.73 5.85 -7.20
CA ASN A 476 22.46 6.17 -8.60
C ASN A 476 21.55 7.39 -8.74
N ARG A 477 20.48 7.47 -7.92
CA ARG A 477 19.55 8.60 -7.95
C ARG A 477 20.20 9.89 -7.46
N ALA A 478 20.92 9.86 -6.35
CA ALA A 478 21.64 11.03 -5.84
C ALA A 478 22.65 11.57 -6.86
N ARG A 479 23.37 10.67 -7.55
CA ARG A 479 24.31 11.05 -8.60
C ARG A 479 23.62 11.62 -9.84
N ALA A 480 22.48 11.06 -10.23
CA ALA A 480 21.74 11.51 -11.40
C ALA A 480 21.09 12.89 -11.22
N THR A 481 20.70 13.25 -9.99
CA THR A 481 19.97 14.50 -9.73
C THR A 481 20.80 15.56 -9.00
N GLY A 482 21.87 15.18 -8.30
CA GLY A 482 22.62 16.06 -7.40
C GLY A 482 21.88 16.42 -6.11
N ALA A 483 20.67 15.90 -5.88
CA ALA A 483 19.90 16.17 -4.67
C ALA A 483 20.44 15.34 -3.48
N PRO A 484 20.43 15.87 -2.24
CA PRO A 484 20.75 15.10 -1.05
C PRO A 484 19.81 13.91 -0.88
N ALA A 485 20.35 12.76 -0.49
CA ALA A 485 19.58 11.57 -0.22
C ALA A 485 19.56 11.25 1.28
N VAL A 486 18.37 11.17 1.85
CA VAL A 486 18.17 10.94 3.29
C VAL A 486 17.61 9.54 3.47
N PHE A 487 18.31 8.69 4.22
CA PHE A 487 17.81 7.41 4.70
C PHE A 487 16.94 7.63 5.94
N TRP A 488 15.64 7.30 5.85
CA TRP A 488 14.67 7.53 6.93
C TRP A 488 14.65 6.29 7.82
N LEU A 489 15.56 6.24 8.78
CA LEU A 489 15.79 5.09 9.65
C LEU A 489 15.92 5.57 11.11
N ASP A 490 15.06 5.07 11.98
CA ASP A 490 15.07 5.38 13.40
C ASP A 490 15.98 4.40 14.15
N LYS A 491 17.15 4.85 14.59
CA LYS A 491 18.08 4.02 15.38
C LYS A 491 17.48 3.41 16.66
N ASN A 492 16.35 3.93 17.15
CA ASN A 492 15.66 3.39 18.32
C ASN A 492 14.73 2.22 17.99
N ARG A 493 14.45 1.97 16.70
CA ARG A 493 13.81 0.74 16.24
C ARG A 493 14.86 -0.34 16.05
N ALA A 494 14.65 -1.52 16.63
CA ALA A 494 15.58 -2.62 16.52
C ALA A 494 15.78 -3.05 15.06
N HIS A 495 14.72 -3.00 14.25
CA HIS A 495 14.78 -3.27 12.82
C HIS A 495 15.68 -2.26 12.09
N ASP A 496 15.36 -0.98 12.18
CA ASP A 496 16.07 0.08 11.49
C ASP A 496 17.54 0.14 11.93
N ALA A 497 17.87 -0.14 13.19
CA ALA A 497 19.26 -0.23 13.65
C ALA A 497 20.07 -1.28 12.86
N ASN A 498 19.49 -2.45 12.59
CA ASN A 498 20.11 -3.47 11.75
C ASN A 498 20.21 -3.03 10.27
N VAL A 499 19.21 -2.30 9.77
CA VAL A 499 19.24 -1.73 8.41
C VAL A 499 20.30 -0.64 8.28
N ILE A 500 20.44 0.26 9.27
CA ILE A 500 21.47 1.31 9.33
C ILE A 500 22.86 0.68 9.22
N ALA A 501 23.14 -0.37 9.99
CA ALA A 501 24.43 -1.07 9.92
C ALA A 501 24.75 -1.61 8.52
N LYS A 502 23.73 -2.09 7.79
CA LYS A 502 23.87 -2.52 6.40
C LYS A 502 24.05 -1.35 5.43
N VAL A 503 23.30 -0.25 5.60
CA VAL A 503 23.45 0.98 4.81
C VAL A 503 24.86 1.53 4.94
N GLU A 504 25.37 1.70 6.15
CA GLU A 504 26.73 2.19 6.40
C GLU A 504 27.81 1.29 5.80
N LYS A 505 27.58 -0.03 5.82
CA LYS A 505 28.48 -1.00 5.17
C LYS A 505 28.45 -0.85 3.65
N TYR A 506 27.27 -0.81 3.05
CA TYR A 506 27.12 -0.87 1.59
C TYR A 506 27.38 0.47 0.90
N LEU A 507 27.14 1.60 1.54
CA LEU A 507 27.54 2.91 0.99
C LEU A 507 29.05 3.00 0.73
N LYS A 508 29.89 2.32 1.55
CA LYS A 508 31.35 2.26 1.37
C LYS A 508 31.77 1.48 0.12
N ALA A 509 30.88 0.64 -0.44
CA ALA A 509 31.14 -0.12 -1.65
C ALA A 509 30.84 0.68 -2.94
N HIS A 510 30.38 1.93 -2.81
CA HIS A 510 30.05 2.80 -3.92
C HIS A 510 30.91 4.07 -3.91
N ASP A 511 31.15 4.63 -5.10
CA ASP A 511 31.68 5.98 -5.20
C ASP A 511 30.61 6.98 -4.72
N THR A 512 30.90 7.67 -3.63
CA THR A 512 30.03 8.68 -3.00
C THR A 512 30.65 10.08 -3.04
N ALA A 513 31.76 10.26 -3.77
CA ALA A 513 32.42 11.57 -3.90
C ALA A 513 31.45 12.60 -4.50
N GLY A 514 31.32 13.75 -3.83
CA GLY A 514 30.42 14.84 -4.25
C GLY A 514 28.93 14.58 -4.01
N LEU A 515 28.54 13.47 -3.36
CA LEU A 515 27.16 13.17 -2.99
C LEU A 515 26.90 13.49 -1.51
N GLU A 516 25.71 13.96 -1.19
CA GLU A 516 25.27 14.25 0.17
C GLU A 516 24.29 13.17 0.65
N PHE A 517 24.69 12.42 1.68
CA PHE A 517 23.86 11.40 2.32
C PHE A 517 23.64 11.71 3.80
N HIS A 518 22.43 11.45 4.27
CA HIS A 518 22.06 11.54 5.68
C HIS A 518 21.35 10.26 6.13
N ILE A 519 21.50 9.89 7.40
CA ILE A 519 20.67 8.86 8.05
C ILE A 519 19.96 9.56 9.21
N MET A 520 18.64 9.67 9.13
CA MET A 520 17.81 10.43 10.06
C MET A 520 16.57 9.63 10.45
N ALA A 521 16.13 9.76 11.70
CA ALA A 521 14.84 9.23 12.11
C ALA A 521 13.71 9.89 11.28
N PRO A 522 12.57 9.22 11.02
CA PRO A 522 11.52 9.73 10.13
C PRO A 522 11.05 11.17 10.42
N VAL A 523 10.95 11.54 11.71
CA VAL A 523 10.58 12.92 12.12
C VAL A 523 11.63 13.94 11.67
N GLU A 524 12.91 13.68 11.91
CA GLU A 524 13.99 14.60 11.53
C GLU A 524 14.19 14.64 10.01
N ALA A 525 14.01 13.51 9.34
CA ALA A 525 14.05 13.43 7.89
C ALA A 525 12.88 14.19 7.24
N MET A 526 11.69 14.16 7.85
CA MET A 526 10.54 14.97 7.45
C MET A 526 10.85 16.46 7.61
N LYS A 527 11.33 16.91 8.79
CA LYS A 527 11.74 18.31 9.01
C LYS A 527 12.74 18.81 7.98
N PHE A 528 13.79 18.02 7.72
CA PHE A 528 14.81 18.36 6.75
C PHE A 528 14.22 18.52 5.34
N SER A 529 13.40 17.55 4.93
CA SER A 529 12.72 17.56 3.63
C SER A 529 11.76 18.75 3.50
N LEU A 530 10.96 19.06 4.52
CA LEU A 530 10.00 20.17 4.52
C LEU A 530 10.69 21.54 4.49
N ALA A 531 11.79 21.70 5.23
CA ALA A 531 12.57 22.93 5.21
C ALA A 531 13.19 23.22 3.83
N ARG A 532 13.55 22.17 3.08
CA ARG A 532 14.10 22.26 1.71
C ARG A 532 13.00 22.44 0.66
N ILE A 533 11.92 21.67 0.74
CA ILE A 533 10.85 21.72 -0.26
C ILE A 533 10.21 23.11 -0.32
N ARG A 534 10.05 23.78 0.83
CA ARG A 534 9.54 25.17 0.90
C ARG A 534 10.49 26.21 0.30
N LYS A 535 11.78 25.88 0.12
CA LYS A 535 12.79 26.73 -0.53
C LYS A 535 12.99 26.40 -2.01
N GLY A 536 12.13 25.57 -2.59
CA GLY A 536 12.28 25.12 -3.98
C GLY A 536 13.38 24.07 -4.17
N GLN A 537 13.86 23.44 -3.10
CA GLN A 537 14.97 22.49 -3.15
C GLN A 537 14.47 21.05 -3.03
N ASP A 538 15.10 20.15 -3.78
CA ASP A 538 14.74 18.74 -3.81
C ASP A 538 15.46 17.94 -2.72
N THR A 539 14.83 16.86 -2.25
CA THR A 539 15.42 15.90 -1.30
C THR A 539 14.97 14.48 -1.65
N ILE A 540 15.89 13.55 -1.87
CA ILE A 540 15.54 12.14 -2.10
C ILE A 540 15.25 11.48 -0.76
N SER A 541 14.02 10.99 -0.58
CA SER A 541 13.68 10.12 0.54
C SER A 541 14.09 8.68 0.21
N VAL A 542 14.91 8.06 1.05
CA VAL A 542 15.38 6.69 0.90
C VAL A 542 14.81 5.89 2.05
N THR A 543 13.79 5.07 1.80
CA THR A 543 12.94 4.53 2.88
C THR A 543 12.67 3.04 2.77
N GLY A 544 12.25 2.44 3.89
CA GLY A 544 11.57 1.15 3.93
C GLY A 544 10.26 1.14 3.13
N ASN A 545 9.61 -0.02 3.06
CA ASN A 545 8.48 -0.33 2.19
C ASN A 545 7.20 0.43 2.58
N VAL A 546 6.90 0.53 3.87
CA VAL A 546 5.71 1.26 4.34
C VAL A 546 5.86 2.75 4.07
N LEU A 547 7.00 3.34 4.44
CA LEU A 547 7.28 4.75 4.19
C LEU A 547 7.36 5.07 2.69
N ARG A 548 7.84 4.16 1.83
CA ARG A 548 7.76 4.31 0.38
C ARG A 548 6.32 4.58 -0.03
N ASP A 549 5.38 3.77 0.44
CA ASP A 549 3.97 3.96 0.11
C ASP A 549 3.47 5.32 0.60
N TYR A 550 3.69 5.62 1.88
CA TYR A 550 3.12 6.81 2.49
C TYR A 550 3.67 8.11 1.88
N LEU A 551 4.97 8.17 1.61
CA LEU A 551 5.61 9.36 1.05
C LEU A 551 5.33 9.55 -0.44
N THR A 552 5.14 8.44 -1.18
CA THR A 552 4.81 8.50 -2.62
C THR A 552 3.34 8.82 -2.90
N ASP A 553 2.49 8.86 -1.87
CA ASP A 553 1.20 9.54 -1.92
C ASP A 553 1.29 10.96 -1.37
N LEU A 554 1.94 11.15 -0.21
CA LEU A 554 1.99 12.43 0.50
C LEU A 554 2.55 13.58 -0.35
N PHE A 555 3.80 13.47 -0.79
CA PHE A 555 4.45 14.56 -1.51
C PHE A 555 3.82 14.80 -2.88
N PRO A 556 3.52 13.79 -3.70
CA PRO A 556 2.85 14.02 -4.98
C PRO A 556 1.48 14.67 -4.87
N ILE A 557 0.69 14.38 -3.83
CA ILE A 557 -0.59 15.07 -3.62
C ILE A 557 -0.36 16.55 -3.28
N MET A 558 0.67 16.89 -2.50
CA MET A 558 1.03 18.28 -2.23
C MET A 558 1.61 18.99 -3.45
N GLU A 559 2.40 18.29 -4.27
CA GLU A 559 3.14 18.85 -5.38
C GLU A 559 2.33 18.96 -6.68
N LEU A 560 1.46 17.98 -6.93
CA LEU A 560 0.80 17.74 -8.21
C LEU A 560 -0.72 17.61 -8.09
N GLY A 561 -1.27 17.65 -6.86
CA GLY A 561 -2.69 17.46 -6.56
C GLY A 561 -3.16 16.01 -6.59
N THR A 562 -2.30 15.09 -7.04
CA THR A 562 -2.58 13.66 -7.18
C THR A 562 -1.28 12.85 -7.24
N SER A 563 -1.30 11.63 -6.68
CA SER A 563 -0.22 10.65 -6.82
C SER A 563 -0.29 9.83 -8.11
N ALA A 564 -1.36 9.97 -8.90
CA ALA A 564 -1.55 9.21 -10.14
C ALA A 564 -0.60 9.63 -11.28
N LYS A 565 0.02 10.81 -11.20
CA LYS A 565 0.86 11.40 -12.27
C LYS A 565 2.36 11.20 -12.02
N MET A 566 2.72 10.06 -11.44
CA MET A 566 4.08 9.72 -11.00
C MET A 566 4.73 8.66 -11.89
N LEU A 567 6.04 8.75 -12.10
CA LEU A 567 6.82 7.60 -12.56
C LEU A 567 6.97 6.61 -11.41
N SER A 568 6.73 5.33 -11.69
CA SER A 568 6.96 4.23 -10.77
C SER A 568 7.81 3.18 -11.47
N ILE A 569 9.12 3.34 -11.35
CA ILE A 569 10.12 2.47 -11.98
C ILE A 569 10.59 1.45 -10.96
N VAL A 570 10.73 0.21 -11.40
CA VAL A 570 11.23 -0.91 -10.61
C VAL A 570 12.40 -1.53 -11.36
N PRO A 571 13.63 -1.09 -11.09
CA PRO A 571 14.83 -1.76 -11.56
C PRO A 571 14.85 -3.17 -10.96
N LEU A 572 14.70 -4.19 -11.80
CA LEU A 572 14.64 -5.57 -11.34
C LEU A 572 16.04 -6.01 -10.89
N LEU A 573 16.11 -6.85 -9.86
CA LEU A 573 17.37 -7.34 -9.30
C LEU A 573 18.25 -8.05 -10.35
N ALA A 574 17.62 -8.68 -11.35
CA ALA A 574 18.28 -9.35 -12.46
C ALA A 574 18.80 -8.41 -13.56
N GLY A 575 18.52 -7.10 -13.46
CA GLY A 575 18.99 -6.06 -14.40
C GLY A 575 17.96 -5.57 -15.42
N GLY A 576 16.80 -6.22 -15.51
CA GLY A 576 15.67 -5.74 -16.34
C GLY A 576 14.90 -4.58 -15.69
N GLY A 577 13.79 -4.18 -16.31
CA GLY A 577 12.93 -3.08 -15.84
C GLY A 577 11.45 -3.45 -15.80
N LEU A 578 10.79 -3.05 -14.72
CA LEU A 578 9.33 -3.00 -14.59
C LEU A 578 8.89 -1.55 -14.42
N PHE A 579 7.88 -1.12 -15.16
CA PHE A 579 7.40 0.26 -15.22
C PHE A 579 5.90 0.27 -14.92
N GLU A 580 5.54 0.66 -13.70
CA GLU A 580 4.13 0.75 -13.29
C GLU A 580 3.54 2.07 -13.79
N THR A 581 2.37 2.01 -14.44
CA THR A 581 1.72 3.19 -15.04
C THR A 581 0.99 4.06 -14.01
N GLY A 582 0.96 3.65 -12.75
CA GLY A 582 0.37 4.43 -11.66
C GLY A 582 0.31 3.64 -10.36
N ALA A 583 0.03 4.33 -9.26
CA ALA A 583 -0.11 3.72 -7.93
C ALA A 583 -1.56 3.36 -7.56
N GLY A 584 -2.55 3.75 -8.39
CA GLY A 584 -3.98 3.55 -8.13
C GLY A 584 -4.54 2.18 -8.56
N GLY A 585 -5.86 1.99 -8.38
CA GLY A 585 -6.61 0.83 -8.86
C GLY A 585 -7.12 0.98 -10.30
N SER A 586 -7.93 0.02 -10.76
CA SER A 586 -8.45 -0.08 -12.15
C SER A 586 -9.73 0.72 -12.43
N ALA A 587 -10.21 1.50 -11.45
CA ALA A 587 -11.27 2.52 -11.57
C ALA A 587 -12.62 2.03 -12.14
N PRO A 588 -13.37 1.16 -11.43
CA PRO A 588 -14.66 0.61 -11.90
C PRO A 588 -15.71 1.66 -12.23
N LYS A 589 -15.72 2.80 -11.53
CA LYS A 589 -16.65 3.92 -11.79
C LYS A 589 -16.43 4.59 -13.15
N HIS A 590 -15.26 4.44 -13.77
CA HIS A 590 -15.00 4.94 -15.12
C HIS A 590 -15.65 4.03 -16.15
N VAL A 591 -15.62 2.71 -15.94
CA VAL A 591 -16.32 1.71 -16.78
C VAL A 591 -17.82 1.93 -16.74
N GLN A 592 -18.39 2.14 -15.55
CA GLN A 592 -19.83 2.41 -15.40
C GLN A 592 -20.27 3.63 -16.21
N GLN A 593 -19.47 4.70 -16.22
CA GLN A 593 -19.75 5.88 -17.05
C GLN A 593 -19.62 5.54 -18.54
N PHE A 594 -18.54 4.86 -18.94
CA PHE A 594 -18.32 4.50 -20.34
C PHE A 594 -19.46 3.65 -20.90
N VAL A 595 -19.92 2.64 -20.16
CA VAL A 595 -21.06 1.78 -20.57
C VAL A 595 -22.36 2.58 -20.65
N LYS A 596 -22.57 3.52 -19.73
CA LYS A 596 -23.80 4.32 -19.66
C LYS A 596 -23.91 5.36 -20.78
N GLU A 597 -22.82 6.08 -21.06
CA GLU A 597 -22.85 7.29 -21.89
C GLU A 597 -21.67 7.43 -22.87
N GLY A 598 -20.84 6.40 -23.03
CA GLY A 598 -19.76 6.38 -24.03
C GLY A 598 -18.57 7.29 -23.69
N TYR A 599 -18.45 7.76 -22.44
CA TYR A 599 -17.36 8.63 -21.99
C TYR A 599 -16.42 7.91 -21.02
N LEU A 600 -15.15 7.78 -21.40
CA LEU A 600 -14.10 7.20 -20.55
C LEU A 600 -13.19 8.31 -20.00
N ARG A 601 -13.34 8.61 -18.70
CA ARG A 601 -12.54 9.64 -18.01
C ARG A 601 -11.21 9.15 -17.43
N TRP A 602 -10.69 8.04 -17.94
CA TRP A 602 -9.37 7.53 -17.54
C TRP A 602 -8.27 8.46 -18.08
N ASP A 603 -7.30 8.82 -17.23
CA ASP A 603 -6.15 9.64 -17.60
C ASP A 603 -4.94 8.74 -17.86
N SER A 604 -4.52 8.65 -19.13
CA SER A 604 -3.41 7.80 -19.57
C SER A 604 -2.02 8.43 -19.44
N LEU A 605 -1.87 9.56 -18.75
CA LEU A 605 -0.57 10.20 -18.54
C LEU A 605 0.46 9.26 -17.91
N GLY A 606 0.00 8.39 -17.01
CA GLY A 606 0.82 7.36 -16.39
C GLY A 606 1.33 6.30 -17.38
N GLU A 607 0.48 5.85 -18.32
CA GLU A 607 0.89 4.95 -19.40
C GLU A 607 1.96 5.59 -20.29
N PHE A 608 1.78 6.85 -20.66
CA PHE A 608 2.76 7.58 -21.48
C PHE A 608 4.10 7.71 -20.78
N SER A 609 4.08 8.07 -19.50
CA SER A 609 5.29 8.26 -18.69
C SER A 609 6.04 6.94 -18.49
N ALA A 610 5.33 5.85 -18.20
CA ALA A 610 5.92 4.52 -18.07
C ALA A 610 6.51 4.02 -19.40
N PHE A 611 5.84 4.30 -20.53
CA PHE A 611 6.36 3.95 -21.85
C PHE A 611 7.64 4.74 -22.19
N GLY A 612 7.71 6.03 -21.85
CA GLY A 612 8.93 6.84 -21.96
C GLY A 612 10.08 6.23 -21.16
N ALA A 613 9.87 5.96 -19.88
CA ALA A 613 10.89 5.33 -19.02
C ALA A 613 11.31 3.93 -19.51
N SER A 614 10.38 3.15 -20.05
CA SER A 614 10.66 1.84 -20.67
C SER A 614 11.57 1.97 -21.90
N LEU A 615 11.34 2.97 -22.75
CA LEU A 615 12.19 3.26 -23.91
C LEU A 615 13.58 3.77 -23.49
N GLU A 616 13.67 4.63 -22.47
CA GLU A 616 14.94 5.08 -21.90
C GLU A 616 15.75 3.91 -21.35
N HIS A 617 15.11 2.97 -20.67
CA HIS A 617 15.76 1.76 -20.19
C HIS A 617 16.32 0.93 -21.35
N LEU A 618 15.58 0.74 -22.44
CA LEU A 618 16.14 0.05 -23.62
C LEU A 618 17.32 0.81 -24.23
N ALA A 619 17.22 2.14 -24.28
CA ALA A 619 18.28 3.00 -24.80
C ALA A 619 19.58 2.86 -23.98
N VAL A 620 19.49 2.86 -22.66
CA VAL A 620 20.65 2.78 -21.76
C VAL A 620 21.18 1.35 -21.66
N THR A 621 20.32 0.38 -21.37
CA THR A 621 20.71 -1.01 -21.09
C THR A 621 21.24 -1.73 -22.32
N PHE A 622 20.64 -1.48 -23.49
CA PHE A 622 20.96 -2.19 -24.75
C PHE A 622 21.57 -1.27 -25.82
N ASN A 623 21.92 -0.03 -25.48
CA ASN A 623 22.45 0.96 -26.41
C ASN A 623 21.55 1.17 -27.66
N ASN A 624 20.23 1.17 -27.46
CA ASN A 624 19.26 1.30 -28.54
C ASN A 624 19.01 2.77 -28.91
N ALA A 625 19.76 3.27 -29.90
CA ALA A 625 19.67 4.66 -30.36
C ALA A 625 18.26 5.07 -30.85
N LYS A 626 17.49 4.15 -31.43
CA LYS A 626 16.12 4.45 -31.88
C LYS A 626 15.16 4.58 -30.69
N ALA A 627 15.29 3.71 -29.68
CA ALA A 627 14.53 3.83 -28.43
C ALA A 627 14.81 5.17 -27.73
N LYS A 628 16.08 5.63 -27.75
CA LYS A 628 16.45 6.95 -27.23
C LYS A 628 15.66 8.09 -27.89
N VAL A 629 15.63 8.13 -29.22
CA VAL A 629 14.88 9.16 -29.96
C VAL A 629 13.38 9.08 -29.67
N LEU A 630 12.81 7.87 -29.60
CA LEU A 630 11.41 7.68 -29.25
C LEU A 630 11.11 8.21 -27.83
N ALA A 631 11.96 7.95 -26.85
CA ALA A 631 11.80 8.47 -25.49
C ALA A 631 11.84 10.00 -25.46
N GLU A 632 12.88 10.61 -26.06
CA GLU A 632 13.06 12.07 -26.09
C GLU A 632 11.88 12.79 -26.79
N THR A 633 11.35 12.21 -27.86
CA THR A 633 10.21 12.78 -28.59
C THR A 633 8.88 12.55 -27.87
N LEU A 634 8.72 11.44 -27.16
CA LEU A 634 7.55 11.21 -26.30
C LEU A 634 7.52 12.18 -25.12
N ASP A 635 8.66 12.47 -24.49
CA ASP A 635 8.76 13.47 -23.43
C ASP A 635 8.34 14.87 -23.92
N GLN A 636 8.77 15.26 -25.12
CA GLN A 636 8.32 16.50 -25.74
C GLN A 636 6.81 16.50 -26.04
N ALA A 637 6.27 15.36 -26.48
CA ALA A 637 4.84 15.21 -26.73
C ALA A 637 4.04 15.32 -25.43
N LEU A 638 4.54 14.75 -24.32
CA LEU A 638 3.91 14.84 -23.00
C LEU A 638 3.89 16.28 -22.48
N ALA A 639 4.98 17.01 -22.61
CA ALA A 639 5.03 18.42 -22.23
C ALA A 639 3.99 19.24 -23.02
N LYS A 640 3.90 19.01 -24.34
CA LYS A 640 2.89 19.68 -25.19
C LYS A 640 1.47 19.27 -24.85
N PHE A 641 1.21 17.99 -24.59
CA PHE A 641 -0.10 17.50 -24.17
C PHE A 641 -0.57 18.21 -22.91
N LEU A 642 0.30 18.28 -21.89
CA LEU A 642 0.00 18.99 -20.65
C LEU A 642 -0.21 20.49 -20.89
N ASP A 643 0.70 21.17 -21.59
CA ASP A 643 0.61 22.63 -21.84
C ASP A 643 -0.65 23.03 -22.64
N ASN A 644 -1.23 22.12 -23.44
CA ASN A 644 -2.45 22.37 -24.23
C ASN A 644 -3.75 21.87 -23.58
N ASN A 645 -3.66 21.28 -22.38
CA ASN A 645 -4.79 20.71 -21.63
C ASN A 645 -5.67 19.78 -22.48
#